data_AF-A0A261Y6U3-F1
#
_entry.id   AF-A0A261Y6U3-F1
#
_cell.length_a   1.000
_cell.length_b   1.000
_cell.length_c   1.000
_cell.angle_alpha   90.00
_cell.angle_beta   90.00
_cell.angle_gamma   90.00
#
_symmetry.space_group_name_H-M   'P 1'
#
loop_
_entity.id
_entity.type
_entity.pdbx_description
1 polymer ?
#
loop_
_entity_poly.entity_id
_entity_poly.type
_entity_poly.pdbx_seq_one_letter_code
_entity_poly.pdbx_strand_id
1 'polypeptide(L)'
;MAHVVDLQSGEFVHAENDLKRRGRPRSMPFSDEYEAMRLEDPNRISLRKRQPDDKLAKPLPRRPLSSNKASSAGSRYIAYWQKNEDLLIPLVLTLISFWTRFYAIGRSNIVVWDEAHFGKFGSHYIKREFYFDVHPPLGKILVGFSGLLAGYNGNFEFKSGEVYPDSVNYTFMRVFSAIFGALMVPLAYETALELKLSRRACLLAACMVLLDTAYLCISRFILLDSMLLFFTCSTLYCLSVFHNLKDEAFSLDWWIWLAFTGLSLGCVSSVKWVGFFIVALVGLYTIEELWEMFGDLEMPFERYLRHWIARILCLIVLPILVYIFSFALHFAILNHSGPGDAQMSSLFQARLKGNNFDQNPLELAYGSKVTFKNYGYGGGLLHSHVQSFPTGSEQQQVTCYHYKDNNNDWVVKKTREASDYITDDVEFVKNGDTIRLVHDNTGRNLHSHAIKAPVTQSDWEISCYGNETVGDNNDYWIVEVVDDISTKDTSRIRSLTTRMRFRHQQLGCYLSANNVVLPQWGFRQVEVTCDKRDRPHDTHQWWNIEQHWNDKLPPAPRNVYRSHFFKDFWHLNVAMWVSNNALIPDPDKEDILSSAPTDWPLLLVGLRMCGWGDDQVKFYLLGNPIVWWSSTFALVVFLTVTAAYIIRLRRQIYDMSPARWEHFLYVGKTLFLGWLLHYIPFGIMGRVTYLHHYFPALYFAILMVPFLLDHITMHAHKRTRDLIFAIAFFAVISTFLYFSPLAFGVTGPIEKMRGRQTAVNEMSIFGNNASVMQSQCLSIGDSLTLFHTLTDMQLRDHDNKETDVDTGDKRSHADQGKHDSKKQKTKQEEDNIGNETLDHKEAEDRGAKPHDESNGKLPKSTPAKQNKQASRPKRSEKTGDLIFEDYPEFRPNLTPKDVLQIGSFGGTYFRPIHSQETGQDYKDDYKEFPDDWFEGLDIGKHVISPDYDANINRFKVKCGQTLEQWEEQGWIRDHDPRGWFQWYCRFYEGRRCEDDAYQASFYAGN
;
A
#
# COMPACT_ATOMS: atom_id res chain seq x y z
N MET A 1 37.92 16.82 -13.28
CA MET A 1 38.06 15.58 -14.07
C MET A 1 36.73 15.38 -14.80
N ALA A 2 36.44 16.01 -15.94
CA ALA A 2 37.29 16.57 -16.99
C ALA A 2 38.08 15.51 -17.79
N HIS A 3 37.50 15.10 -18.92
CA HIS A 3 38.21 14.79 -20.17
C HIS A 3 37.33 15.24 -21.36
N VAL A 4 37.92 16.09 -22.19
CA VAL A 4 37.45 16.67 -23.47
C VAL A 4 38.73 16.89 -24.29
N VAL A 5 38.65 17.20 -25.59
CA VAL A 5 39.78 17.36 -26.55
C VAL A 5 40.27 15.97 -27.04
N ASP A 6 40.56 15.73 -28.33
CA ASP A 6 41.00 16.66 -29.39
C ASP A 6 40.30 16.54 -30.76
N LEU A 7 40.65 17.46 -31.66
CA LEU A 7 40.26 17.54 -33.08
C LEU A 7 41.35 16.95 -33.99
N GLN A 8 41.01 16.59 -35.24
CA GLN A 8 41.52 17.30 -36.45
C GLN A 8 40.96 16.74 -37.77
N SER A 9 41.22 17.50 -38.85
CA SER A 9 40.70 17.35 -40.22
C SER A 9 41.56 16.48 -41.14
N GLY A 10 40.95 15.82 -42.13
CA GLY A 10 41.64 15.14 -43.24
C GLY A 10 40.74 15.03 -44.48
N GLU A 11 41.24 15.44 -45.63
CA GLU A 11 40.49 15.61 -46.89
C GLU A 11 40.07 14.30 -47.55
N PHE A 12 39.01 14.33 -48.37
CA PHE A 12 38.99 13.63 -49.66
C PHE A 12 38.01 14.31 -50.64
N VAL A 13 38.54 14.84 -51.75
CA VAL A 13 37.77 15.38 -52.88
C VAL A 13 38.28 14.74 -54.16
N HIS A 14 37.45 13.91 -54.81
CA HIS A 14 37.34 13.74 -56.27
C HIS A 14 36.50 12.49 -56.62
N ALA A 15 35.26 12.68 -57.10
CA ALA A 15 34.50 11.71 -57.91
C ALA A 15 33.21 12.34 -58.48
N GLU A 16 33.28 13.53 -59.10
CA GLU A 16 32.15 14.07 -59.85
C GLU A 16 32.17 13.53 -61.30
N ASN A 17 30.97 13.29 -61.86
CA ASN A 17 30.70 12.71 -63.18
C ASN A 17 30.86 11.18 -63.30
N ASP A 18 29.93 10.41 -62.72
CA ASP A 18 28.96 9.71 -63.59
C ASP A 18 27.67 9.26 -62.87
N LEU A 19 26.54 9.90 -63.17
CA LEU A 19 25.17 9.36 -62.95
C LEU A 19 24.03 10.22 -63.53
N LYS A 20 24.26 10.95 -64.64
CA LYS A 20 23.21 11.70 -65.35
C LYS A 20 22.33 10.77 -66.23
N ARG A 21 21.58 9.83 -65.63
CA ARG A 21 20.41 9.17 -66.25
C ARG A 21 19.55 8.35 -65.26
N ARG A 22 18.23 8.58 -65.32
CA ARG A 22 17.09 7.84 -64.72
C ARG A 22 16.59 8.26 -63.31
N GLY A 23 15.40 8.87 -63.29
CA GLY A 23 14.34 8.63 -62.30
C GLY A 23 14.50 9.18 -60.88
N ARG A 24 13.94 10.38 -60.60
CA ARG A 24 13.52 10.76 -59.23
C ARG A 24 12.11 10.24 -58.94
N PRO A 25 11.83 9.70 -57.74
CA PRO A 25 10.48 9.67 -57.18
C PRO A 25 9.95 11.09 -56.94
N ARG A 26 8.62 11.27 -56.88
CA ARG A 26 7.99 12.58 -56.64
C ARG A 26 7.98 12.94 -55.14
N SER A 27 8.45 14.13 -54.81
CA SER A 27 8.05 14.85 -53.59
C SER A 27 6.69 15.53 -53.81
N MET A 28 5.86 15.63 -52.76
CA MET A 28 4.62 16.42 -52.80
C MET A 28 4.91 17.91 -52.57
N PRO A 29 4.16 18.85 -53.20
CA PRO A 29 4.27 20.28 -52.92
C PRO A 29 3.44 20.68 -51.69
N PHE A 30 3.97 21.63 -50.90
CA PHE A 30 3.27 22.31 -49.80
C PHE A 30 3.86 23.73 -49.69
N SER A 31 3.47 24.60 -50.63
CA SER A 31 3.99 25.99 -50.72
C SER A 31 3.09 26.94 -51.51
N ASP A 32 2.56 26.51 -52.66
CA ASP A 32 2.20 27.46 -53.73
C ASP A 32 0.79 28.09 -53.64
N GLU A 33 -0.06 27.66 -52.70
CA GLU A 33 -1.48 28.10 -52.65
C GLU A 33 -1.73 29.37 -51.80
N TYR A 34 -0.71 29.92 -51.13
CA TYR A 34 -0.84 31.11 -50.28
C TYR A 34 -0.54 32.46 -50.97
N GLU A 35 0.05 32.48 -52.17
CA GLU A 35 0.28 33.72 -52.94
C GLU A 35 -0.85 34.07 -53.93
N ALA A 36 -1.68 33.10 -54.31
CA ALA A 36 -2.64 33.20 -55.42
C ALA A 36 -3.88 34.11 -55.19
N MET A 37 -3.89 34.95 -54.15
CA MET A 37 -4.93 35.97 -53.89
C MET A 37 -4.40 37.42 -53.78
N ARG A 38 -3.13 37.67 -54.13
CA ARG A 38 -2.61 39.03 -54.37
C ARG A 38 -2.22 39.20 -55.84
N LEU A 39 -3.17 39.64 -56.69
CA LEU A 39 -2.95 40.46 -57.89
C LEU A 39 -4.28 40.70 -58.65
N GLU A 40 -4.99 41.77 -58.28
CA GLU A 40 -5.96 42.42 -59.19
C GLU A 40 -5.56 43.88 -59.44
N ASP A 41 -6.00 44.42 -60.59
CA ASP A 41 -5.48 45.63 -61.24
C ASP A 41 -5.60 46.92 -60.40
N PRO A 42 -4.50 47.64 -60.13
CA PRO A 42 -4.50 48.85 -59.29
C PRO A 42 -5.02 50.12 -59.98
N ASN A 43 -5.70 50.05 -61.14
CA ASN A 43 -6.11 51.27 -61.87
C ASN A 43 -7.53 51.30 -62.48
N ARG A 44 -8.54 50.71 -61.80
CA ARG A 44 -9.96 50.89 -62.20
C ARG A 44 -10.83 51.68 -61.20
N ILE A 45 -11.21 52.88 -61.64
CA ILE A 45 -12.35 53.70 -61.20
C ILE A 45 -12.21 54.35 -59.81
N SER A 46 -11.77 55.61 -59.82
CA SER A 46 -11.97 56.57 -58.74
C SER A 46 -13.42 57.12 -58.73
N LEU A 47 -13.74 57.95 -57.72
CA LEU A 47 -14.98 58.76 -57.59
C LEU A 47 -16.28 58.08 -57.10
N ARG A 48 -16.29 57.62 -55.83
CA ARG A 48 -17.33 58.10 -54.88
C ARG A 48 -16.91 57.95 -53.42
N LYS A 49 -16.97 59.04 -52.65
CA LYS A 49 -16.79 59.02 -51.19
C LYS A 49 -18.00 58.34 -50.51
N ARG A 50 -17.73 57.36 -49.65
CA ARG A 50 -18.55 57.00 -48.49
C ARG A 50 -17.63 56.84 -47.27
N GLN A 51 -18.20 57.00 -46.07
CA GLN A 51 -17.48 56.96 -44.81
C GLN A 51 -17.15 55.51 -44.39
N PRO A 52 -16.11 55.29 -43.56
CA PRO A 52 -15.84 53.98 -42.98
C PRO A 52 -16.87 53.66 -41.87
N ASP A 53 -17.69 52.63 -42.09
CA ASP A 53 -18.48 51.99 -41.03
C ASP A 53 -17.62 50.92 -40.33
N ASP A 54 -16.54 51.37 -39.70
CA ASP A 54 -15.61 50.48 -39.00
C ASP A 54 -16.15 50.18 -37.59
N LYS A 55 -16.64 48.94 -37.40
CA LYS A 55 -17.14 48.44 -36.12
C LYS A 55 -16.52 47.10 -35.77
N LEU A 56 -15.34 47.23 -35.17
CA LEU A 56 -14.75 46.32 -34.20
C LEU A 56 -15.82 45.47 -33.48
N ALA A 57 -15.66 44.14 -33.51
CA ALA A 57 -16.56 43.21 -32.85
C ALA A 57 -16.41 43.30 -31.32
N LYS A 58 -17.11 44.26 -30.71
CA LYS A 58 -17.23 44.37 -29.24
C LYS A 58 -17.84 43.08 -28.65
N PRO A 59 -17.46 42.69 -27.43
CA PRO A 59 -18.11 41.59 -26.72
C PRO A 59 -19.63 41.83 -26.66
N LEU A 60 -20.40 40.76 -26.86
CA LEU A 60 -21.85 40.80 -27.02
C LEU A 60 -22.54 41.60 -25.90
N PRO A 61 -23.15 42.76 -26.18
CA PRO A 61 -23.86 43.50 -25.16
C PRO A 61 -25.07 42.70 -24.70
N ARG A 62 -25.19 42.50 -23.37
CA ARG A 62 -26.35 41.84 -22.74
C ARG A 62 -27.63 42.54 -23.21
N ARG A 63 -28.41 41.87 -24.08
CA ARG A 63 -29.66 42.45 -24.63
C ARG A 63 -30.62 42.78 -23.48
N PRO A 64 -31.09 44.03 -23.32
CA PRO A 64 -32.25 44.30 -22.50
C PRO A 64 -33.47 43.67 -23.18
N LEU A 65 -34.14 42.75 -22.47
CA LEU A 65 -35.43 42.24 -22.90
C LEU A 65 -36.46 43.36 -22.90
N SER A 66 -37.24 43.49 -23.97
CA SER A 66 -38.21 44.56 -24.14
C SER A 66 -39.37 44.44 -23.13
N SER A 67 -39.69 45.55 -22.48
CA SER A 67 -40.60 45.61 -21.34
C SER A 67 -42.08 45.72 -21.75
N ASN A 68 -42.66 44.63 -22.24
CA ASN A 68 -44.12 44.52 -22.33
C ASN A 68 -44.73 44.25 -20.95
N LYS A 69 -45.60 45.17 -20.52
CA LYS A 69 -46.21 45.18 -19.18
C LYS A 69 -47.32 44.12 -19.05
N ALA A 70 -47.10 43.11 -18.21
CA ALA A 70 -48.16 42.30 -17.62
C ALA A 70 -47.78 41.96 -16.17
N SER A 71 -48.37 42.65 -15.20
CA SER A 71 -47.95 42.57 -13.79
C SER A 71 -48.67 41.47 -13.02
N SER A 72 -47.93 40.41 -12.67
CA SER A 72 -48.27 39.50 -11.57
C SER A 72 -47.13 39.48 -10.53
N ALA A 73 -47.40 39.04 -9.31
CA ALA A 73 -46.35 38.89 -8.29
C ALA A 73 -45.28 37.87 -8.76
N GLY A 74 -45.71 36.74 -9.31
CA GLY A 74 -44.83 35.70 -9.88
C GLY A 74 -43.88 36.22 -10.95
N SER A 75 -44.31 37.15 -11.81
CA SER A 75 -43.45 37.78 -12.82
C SER A 75 -42.24 38.51 -12.22
N ARG A 76 -42.43 39.21 -11.09
CA ARG A 76 -41.31 39.88 -10.38
C ARG A 76 -40.32 38.87 -9.79
N TYR A 77 -40.79 37.76 -9.22
CA TYR A 77 -39.91 36.72 -8.70
C TYR A 77 -39.12 36.03 -9.83
N ILE A 78 -39.77 35.65 -10.94
CA ILE A 78 -39.10 35.03 -12.10
C ILE A 78 -38.03 35.96 -12.69
N ALA A 79 -38.33 37.25 -12.84
CA ALA A 79 -37.36 38.24 -13.31
C ALA A 79 -36.19 38.44 -12.32
N TYR A 80 -36.42 38.36 -11.02
CA TYR A 80 -35.37 38.38 -10.01
C TYR A 80 -34.49 37.12 -10.08
N TRP A 81 -35.08 35.94 -10.21
CA TRP A 81 -34.34 34.68 -10.38
C TRP A 81 -33.46 34.72 -11.64
N GLN A 82 -33.99 35.10 -12.79
CA GLN A 82 -33.24 35.22 -14.04
C GLN A 82 -32.12 36.27 -14.00
N LYS A 83 -32.27 37.33 -13.19
CA LYS A 83 -31.25 38.37 -13.03
C LYS A 83 -30.09 37.95 -12.13
N ASN A 84 -30.33 37.07 -11.16
CA ASN A 84 -29.34 36.63 -10.16
C ASN A 84 -29.02 35.13 -10.27
N GLU A 85 -29.35 34.50 -11.40
CA GLU A 85 -29.27 33.05 -11.62
C GLU A 85 -27.86 32.49 -11.38
N ASP A 86 -26.85 33.26 -11.77
CA ASP A 86 -25.43 32.94 -11.63
C ASP A 86 -24.96 32.89 -10.15
N LEU A 87 -25.71 33.51 -9.22
CA LEU A 87 -25.47 33.42 -7.76
C LEU A 87 -26.43 32.44 -7.07
N LEU A 88 -27.68 32.36 -7.54
CA LEU A 88 -28.72 31.56 -6.92
C LEU A 88 -28.57 30.06 -7.18
N ILE A 89 -28.08 29.64 -8.36
CA ILE A 89 -27.83 28.21 -8.63
C ILE A 89 -26.72 27.65 -7.73
N PRO A 90 -25.51 28.25 -7.63
CA PRO A 90 -24.46 27.77 -6.74
C PRO A 90 -24.90 27.76 -5.27
N LEU A 91 -25.65 28.77 -4.83
CA LEU A 91 -26.19 28.83 -3.46
C LEU A 91 -27.17 27.68 -3.18
N VAL A 92 -28.11 27.40 -4.08
CA VAL A 92 -29.06 26.29 -3.93
C VAL A 92 -28.35 24.94 -3.95
N LEU A 93 -27.40 24.74 -4.86
CA LEU A 93 -26.57 23.54 -4.92
C LEU A 93 -25.77 23.35 -3.62
N THR A 94 -25.21 24.42 -3.07
CA THR A 94 -24.47 24.43 -1.80
C THR A 94 -25.37 24.03 -0.62
N LEU A 95 -26.58 24.59 -0.53
CA LEU A 95 -27.54 24.26 0.54
C LEU A 95 -28.02 22.81 0.46
N ILE A 96 -28.34 22.29 -0.73
CA ILE A 96 -28.72 20.89 -0.92
C ILE A 96 -27.53 19.95 -0.65
N SER A 97 -26.32 20.36 -1.02
CA SER A 97 -25.09 19.61 -0.73
C SER A 97 -24.86 19.48 0.78
N PHE A 98 -24.86 20.59 1.53
CA PHE A 98 -24.76 20.55 2.99
C PHE A 98 -25.88 19.73 3.62
N TRP A 99 -27.13 19.86 3.15
CA TRP A 99 -28.24 19.04 3.65
C TRP A 99 -27.99 17.54 3.43
N THR A 100 -27.59 17.10 2.23
CA THR A 100 -27.30 15.67 1.98
C THR A 100 -26.10 15.19 2.80
N ARG A 101 -25.00 15.94 2.86
CA ARG A 101 -23.79 15.51 3.58
C ARG A 101 -24.03 15.45 5.09
N PHE A 102 -24.72 16.43 5.69
CA PHE A 102 -24.98 16.48 7.13
C PHE A 102 -26.20 15.66 7.60
N TYR A 103 -27.09 15.23 6.71
CA TYR A 103 -28.30 14.47 7.09
C TYR A 103 -27.95 13.24 7.92
N ALA A 104 -28.43 13.19 9.17
CA ALA A 104 -28.21 12.09 10.10
C ALA A 104 -26.73 11.67 10.27
N ILE A 105 -25.78 12.61 10.20
CA ILE A 105 -24.33 12.33 10.22
C ILE A 105 -23.83 11.74 11.57
N GLY A 106 -24.48 12.11 12.68
CA GLY A 106 -24.26 11.52 14.01
C GLY A 106 -25.03 10.23 14.29
N ARG A 107 -25.74 9.64 13.31
CA ARG A 107 -26.65 8.49 13.54
C ARG A 107 -25.95 7.20 13.94
N SER A 108 -24.67 7.05 13.58
CA SER A 108 -23.83 5.95 14.02
C SER A 108 -22.84 6.46 15.06
N ASN A 109 -22.95 5.93 16.28
CA ASN A 109 -22.07 6.25 17.39
C ASN A 109 -20.85 5.33 17.50
N ILE A 110 -20.56 4.52 16.48
CA ILE A 110 -19.32 3.73 16.39
C ILE A 110 -18.28 4.37 15.48
N VAL A 111 -17.01 4.14 15.78
CA VAL A 111 -15.84 4.40 14.92
C VAL A 111 -15.93 3.53 13.66
N VAL A 112 -15.88 4.15 12.48
CA VAL A 112 -15.92 3.43 11.19
C VAL A 112 -14.52 3.16 10.59
N TRP A 113 -14.50 2.48 9.44
CA TRP A 113 -13.33 2.24 8.59
C TRP A 113 -12.51 3.52 8.38
N ASP A 114 -11.19 3.42 8.59
CA ASP A 114 -10.16 4.47 8.59
C ASP A 114 -10.36 5.70 9.51
N GLU A 115 -11.58 5.98 9.98
CA GLU A 115 -11.85 6.92 11.06
C GLU A 115 -11.13 6.50 12.36
N ALA A 116 -10.89 5.20 12.53
CA ALA A 116 -9.97 4.64 13.53
C ALA A 116 -8.55 5.21 13.41
N HIS A 117 -7.97 5.20 12.21
CA HIS A 117 -6.61 5.69 11.95
C HIS A 117 -6.54 7.21 12.06
N PHE A 118 -7.38 7.93 11.32
CA PHE A 118 -7.28 9.39 11.23
C PHE A 118 -7.79 10.12 12.48
N GLY A 119 -8.74 9.53 13.22
CA GLY A 119 -9.13 10.00 14.55
C GLY A 119 -8.02 9.81 15.60
N LYS A 120 -7.32 8.67 15.58
CA LYS A 120 -6.12 8.45 16.41
C LYS A 120 -5.01 9.46 16.08
N PHE A 121 -4.71 9.69 14.80
CA PHE A 121 -3.73 10.70 14.40
C PHE A 121 -4.14 12.14 14.78
N GLY A 122 -5.43 12.47 14.71
CA GLY A 122 -5.98 13.72 15.25
C GLY A 122 -5.78 13.86 16.76
N SER A 123 -5.95 12.75 17.49
CA SER A 123 -5.74 12.69 18.94
C SER A 123 -4.29 12.98 19.34
N HIS A 124 -3.31 12.46 18.60
CA HIS A 124 -1.89 12.76 18.82
C HIS A 124 -1.55 14.25 18.60
N TYR A 125 -2.21 14.97 17.68
CA TYR A 125 -2.03 16.43 17.57
C TYR A 125 -2.54 17.20 18.79
N ILE A 126 -3.63 16.76 19.40
CA ILE A 126 -4.22 17.39 20.59
C ILE A 126 -3.33 17.12 21.81
N LYS A 127 -2.86 15.87 21.97
CA LYS A 127 -1.88 15.45 23.00
C LYS A 127 -0.47 16.00 22.76
N ARG A 128 -0.16 16.42 21.53
CA ARG A 128 1.15 16.89 21.06
C ARG A 128 2.25 15.82 21.06
N GLU A 129 1.85 14.56 20.97
CA GLU A 129 2.70 13.36 20.90
C GLU A 129 3.18 13.13 19.45
N PHE A 130 4.47 12.84 19.26
CA PHE A 130 4.96 12.50 17.92
C PHE A 130 4.51 11.10 17.48
N TYR A 131 4.01 11.01 16.25
CA TYR A 131 3.64 9.76 15.60
C TYR A 131 4.14 9.75 14.16
N PHE A 132 4.26 8.54 13.60
CA PHE A 132 4.65 8.32 12.21
C PHE A 132 3.44 7.82 11.40
N ASP A 133 3.33 8.27 10.16
CA ASP A 133 2.31 7.85 9.19
C ASP A 133 2.84 8.05 7.76
N VAL A 134 2.37 7.26 6.80
CA VAL A 134 2.79 7.29 5.39
C VAL A 134 2.23 8.47 4.59
N HIS A 135 1.28 9.25 5.13
CA HIS A 135 0.70 10.40 4.42
C HIS A 135 1.26 11.75 4.91
N PRO A 136 1.33 12.76 4.04
CA PRO A 136 1.59 14.15 4.45
C PRO A 136 0.63 14.69 5.54
N PRO A 137 1.03 15.73 6.28
CA PRO A 137 0.40 16.04 7.56
C PRO A 137 -0.87 16.89 7.48
N LEU A 138 -1.12 17.68 6.42
CA LEU A 138 -2.16 18.74 6.42
C LEU A 138 -3.56 18.19 6.71
N GLY A 139 -3.96 17.08 6.06
CA GLY A 139 -5.27 16.48 6.30
C GLY A 139 -5.44 16.02 7.75
N LYS A 140 -4.38 15.48 8.36
CA LYS A 140 -4.39 15.03 9.75
C LYS A 140 -4.31 16.20 10.74
N ILE A 141 -3.63 17.30 10.39
CA ILE A 141 -3.67 18.57 11.15
C ILE A 141 -5.10 19.12 11.16
N LEU A 142 -5.79 19.09 10.03
CA LEU A 142 -7.19 19.53 9.92
C LEU A 142 -8.15 18.64 10.73
N VAL A 143 -7.91 17.33 10.82
CA VAL A 143 -8.65 16.43 11.73
C VAL A 143 -8.33 16.73 13.21
N GLY A 144 -7.07 16.97 13.57
CA GLY A 144 -6.71 17.40 14.93
C GLY A 144 -7.36 18.74 15.31
N PHE A 145 -7.43 19.68 14.36
CA PHE A 145 -8.12 20.96 14.51
C PHE A 145 -9.63 20.82 14.65
N SER A 146 -10.27 19.88 13.93
CA SER A 146 -11.70 19.60 14.11
C SER A 146 -12.00 19.01 15.50
N GLY A 147 -11.10 18.18 16.04
CA GLY A 147 -11.18 17.71 17.42
C GLY A 147 -11.01 18.83 18.45
N LEU A 148 -10.04 19.74 18.25
CA LEU A 148 -9.85 20.91 19.10
C LEU A 148 -11.10 21.81 19.13
N LEU A 149 -11.71 22.07 17.97
CA LEU A 149 -12.97 22.80 17.85
C LEU A 149 -14.18 22.04 18.45
N ALA A 150 -14.15 20.72 18.45
CA ALA A 150 -15.14 19.86 19.08
C ALA A 150 -15.04 19.82 20.62
N GLY A 151 -14.01 20.44 21.22
CA GLY A 151 -13.71 20.37 22.66
C GLY A 151 -13.07 19.05 23.10
N TYR A 152 -12.60 18.23 22.16
CA TYR A 152 -12.01 16.92 22.42
C TYR A 152 -10.56 17.05 22.95
N ASN A 153 -10.18 16.17 23.87
CA ASN A 153 -8.92 16.23 24.64
C ASN A 153 -7.83 15.23 24.19
N GLY A 154 -8.09 14.40 23.18
CA GLY A 154 -7.13 13.40 22.68
C GLY A 154 -7.09 12.06 23.44
N ASN A 155 -7.93 11.86 24.46
CA ASN A 155 -7.84 10.67 25.33
C ASN A 155 -8.61 9.43 24.84
N PHE A 156 -9.38 9.52 23.75
CA PHE A 156 -10.07 8.37 23.16
C PHE A 156 -9.15 7.68 22.13
N GLU A 157 -9.12 6.35 22.14
CA GLU A 157 -8.12 5.58 21.37
C GLU A 157 -8.56 5.26 19.92
N PHE A 158 -9.82 5.54 19.57
CA PHE A 158 -10.40 5.32 18.24
C PHE A 158 -10.22 3.87 17.74
N LYS A 159 -10.59 2.86 18.54
CA LYS A 159 -10.54 1.46 18.07
C LYS A 159 -11.66 1.20 17.07
N SER A 160 -11.39 0.36 16.07
CA SER A 160 -12.37 0.04 15.01
C SER A 160 -13.65 -0.58 15.61
N GLY A 161 -14.81 -0.03 15.28
CA GLY A 161 -16.11 -0.47 15.82
C GLY A 161 -16.41 -0.08 17.27
N GLU A 162 -15.50 0.61 17.96
CA GLU A 162 -15.69 1.09 19.33
C GLU A 162 -16.76 2.20 19.38
N VAL A 163 -17.57 2.22 20.44
CA VAL A 163 -18.60 3.24 20.65
C VAL A 163 -17.96 4.52 21.19
N TYR A 164 -18.28 5.67 20.59
CA TYR A 164 -17.86 6.98 21.09
C TYR A 164 -18.49 7.28 22.46
N PRO A 165 -17.69 7.67 23.47
CA PRO A 165 -18.21 8.17 24.74
C PRO A 165 -18.78 9.59 24.58
N ASP A 166 -19.71 9.97 25.46
CA ASP A 166 -20.41 11.27 25.42
C ASP A 166 -19.48 12.50 25.48
N SER A 167 -18.24 12.33 25.94
CA SER A 167 -17.19 13.35 25.98
C SER A 167 -16.55 13.65 24.62
N VAL A 168 -16.79 12.83 23.59
CA VAL A 168 -16.22 12.98 22.25
C VAL A 168 -17.30 13.43 21.28
N ASN A 169 -17.31 14.71 20.89
CA ASN A 169 -18.24 15.22 19.89
C ASN A 169 -17.79 14.86 18.45
N TYR A 170 -17.79 13.55 18.16
CA TYR A 170 -17.49 12.99 16.84
C TYR A 170 -18.44 13.53 15.75
N THR A 171 -19.66 13.90 16.12
CA THR A 171 -20.64 14.51 15.20
C THR A 171 -20.12 15.84 14.63
N PHE A 172 -19.52 16.71 15.46
CA PHE A 172 -18.86 17.92 14.98
C PHE A 172 -17.66 17.60 14.07
N MET A 173 -16.81 16.66 14.47
CA MET A 173 -15.62 16.26 13.68
C MET A 173 -16.01 15.71 12.30
N ARG A 174 -17.08 14.91 12.23
CA ARG A 174 -17.67 14.43 10.98
C ARG A 174 -18.29 15.54 10.14
N VAL A 175 -19.02 16.48 10.76
CA VAL A 175 -19.52 17.70 10.08
C VAL A 175 -18.38 18.50 9.45
N PHE A 176 -17.25 18.62 10.15
CA PHE A 176 -16.06 19.31 9.64
C PHE A 176 -15.49 18.65 8.38
N SER A 177 -15.25 17.33 8.38
CA SER A 177 -14.83 16.61 7.15
C SER A 177 -15.88 16.69 6.04
N ALA A 178 -17.16 16.62 6.41
CA ALA A 178 -18.28 16.71 5.47
C ALA A 178 -18.44 18.09 4.81
N ILE A 179 -17.88 19.18 5.36
CA ILE A 179 -17.82 20.48 4.68
C ILE A 179 -17.05 20.35 3.36
N PHE A 180 -15.89 19.72 3.36
CA PHE A 180 -15.04 19.56 2.17
C PHE A 180 -15.78 18.78 1.06
N GLY A 181 -16.40 17.65 1.41
CA GLY A 181 -17.22 16.86 0.48
C GLY A 181 -18.57 17.48 0.11
N ALA A 182 -19.04 18.50 0.83
CA ALA A 182 -20.18 19.31 0.43
C ALA A 182 -19.79 20.37 -0.60
N LEU A 183 -18.65 21.04 -0.41
CA LEU A 183 -18.13 22.09 -1.31
C LEU A 183 -17.66 21.56 -2.68
N MET A 184 -17.40 20.26 -2.82
CA MET A 184 -17.20 19.61 -4.13
C MET A 184 -18.35 19.85 -5.12
N VAL A 185 -19.60 19.97 -4.64
CA VAL A 185 -20.79 20.10 -5.51
C VAL A 185 -20.88 21.47 -6.21
N PRO A 186 -20.82 22.62 -5.51
CA PRO A 186 -20.71 23.90 -6.18
C PRO A 186 -19.42 24.02 -7.00
N LEU A 187 -18.28 23.48 -6.53
CA LEU A 187 -17.04 23.47 -7.33
C LEU A 187 -17.19 22.73 -8.67
N ALA A 188 -17.95 21.63 -8.71
CA ALA A 188 -18.26 20.92 -9.96
C ALA A 188 -19.13 21.74 -10.92
N TYR A 189 -20.07 22.55 -10.39
CA TYR A 189 -20.87 23.48 -11.18
C TYR A 189 -20.00 24.60 -11.77
N GLU A 190 -19.17 25.24 -10.95
CA GLU A 190 -18.28 26.33 -11.38
C GLU A 190 -17.17 25.83 -12.33
N THR A 191 -16.61 24.64 -12.09
CA THR A 191 -15.65 24.01 -13.02
C THR A 191 -16.32 23.78 -14.38
N ALA A 192 -17.55 23.27 -14.43
CA ALA A 192 -18.27 23.08 -15.68
C ALA A 192 -18.63 24.40 -16.38
N LEU A 193 -18.94 25.48 -15.64
CA LEU A 193 -19.10 26.82 -16.20
C LEU A 193 -17.79 27.36 -16.78
N GLU A 194 -16.66 27.15 -16.12
CA GLU A 194 -15.36 27.62 -16.59
C GLU A 194 -14.80 26.78 -17.75
N LEU A 195 -15.12 25.49 -17.82
CA LEU A 195 -14.96 24.67 -19.03
C LEU A 195 -15.95 25.07 -20.15
N LYS A 196 -16.70 26.16 -19.99
CA LYS A 196 -17.64 26.78 -20.94
C LYS A 196 -18.75 25.85 -21.45
N LEU A 197 -19.16 24.88 -20.63
CA LEU A 197 -20.29 24.00 -20.95
C LEU A 197 -21.63 24.75 -20.80
N SER A 198 -22.71 24.29 -21.44
CA SER A 198 -24.02 24.92 -21.24
C SER A 198 -24.54 24.68 -19.82
N ARG A 199 -25.37 25.61 -19.30
CA ARG A 199 -25.96 25.50 -17.93
C ARG A 199 -26.64 24.15 -17.64
N ARG A 200 -27.10 23.41 -18.65
CA ARG A 200 -27.65 22.03 -18.48
C ARG A 200 -26.56 21.04 -18.08
N ALA A 201 -25.42 21.11 -18.77
CA ALA A 201 -24.24 20.32 -18.52
C ALA A 201 -23.61 20.68 -17.16
N CYS A 202 -23.55 21.96 -16.79
CA CYS A 202 -23.09 22.38 -15.46
C CYS A 202 -23.99 21.86 -14.33
N LEU A 203 -25.31 21.96 -14.48
CA LEU A 203 -26.27 21.37 -13.54
C LEU A 203 -26.14 19.84 -13.47
N LEU A 204 -25.87 19.16 -14.60
CA LEU A 204 -25.69 17.71 -14.63
C LEU A 204 -24.38 17.27 -13.95
N ALA A 205 -23.27 17.97 -14.18
CA ALA A 205 -22.01 17.78 -13.47
C ALA A 205 -22.20 17.86 -11.95
N ALA A 206 -22.81 18.94 -11.48
CA ALA A 206 -23.10 19.14 -10.06
C ALA A 206 -24.06 18.08 -9.50
N CYS A 207 -25.09 17.69 -10.26
CA CYS A 207 -26.02 16.62 -9.89
C CYS A 207 -25.32 15.26 -9.73
N MET A 208 -24.41 14.91 -10.63
CA MET A 208 -23.68 13.64 -10.57
C MET A 208 -22.70 13.59 -9.39
N VAL A 209 -22.03 14.71 -9.05
CA VAL A 209 -21.16 14.80 -7.85
C VAL A 209 -21.99 14.85 -6.55
N LEU A 210 -23.16 15.49 -6.58
CA LEU A 210 -24.10 15.55 -5.45
C LEU A 210 -24.71 14.19 -5.14
N LEU A 211 -25.09 13.43 -6.17
CA LEU A 211 -25.90 12.21 -6.07
C LEU A 211 -25.12 10.93 -6.39
N ASP A 212 -23.79 10.98 -6.37
CA ASP A 212 -22.97 9.78 -6.21
C ASP A 212 -22.97 9.31 -4.74
N THR A 213 -23.27 8.03 -4.53
CA THR A 213 -23.39 7.45 -3.19
C THR A 213 -22.04 7.14 -2.54
N ALA A 214 -20.95 6.96 -3.30
CA ALA A 214 -19.63 6.74 -2.74
C ALA A 214 -19.02 8.06 -2.23
N TYR A 215 -19.10 9.14 -3.02
CA TYR A 215 -18.73 10.49 -2.59
C TYR A 215 -19.54 10.95 -1.38
N LEU A 216 -20.86 10.68 -1.35
CA LEU A 216 -21.67 10.95 -0.17
C LEU A 216 -21.22 10.13 1.04
N CYS A 217 -20.95 8.82 0.88
CA CYS A 217 -20.53 7.96 1.98
C CYS A 217 -19.17 8.35 2.55
N ILE A 218 -18.12 8.47 1.72
CA ILE A 218 -16.74 8.72 2.16
C ILE A 218 -16.57 10.09 2.83
N SER A 219 -17.34 11.10 2.42
CA SER A 219 -17.22 12.45 2.97
C SER A 219 -17.89 12.65 4.34
N ARG A 220 -18.69 11.69 4.81
CA ARG A 220 -19.45 11.79 6.08
C ARG A 220 -18.66 11.42 7.33
N PHE A 221 -17.44 10.93 7.18
CA PHE A 221 -16.63 10.36 8.27
C PHE A 221 -15.34 11.15 8.48
N ILE A 222 -14.64 10.91 9.60
CA ILE A 222 -13.39 11.62 9.93
C ILE A 222 -12.23 11.03 9.09
N LEU A 223 -12.25 11.31 7.79
CA LEU A 223 -11.34 10.81 6.76
C LEU A 223 -10.69 11.95 5.98
N LEU A 224 -9.44 11.75 5.52
CA LEU A 224 -8.73 12.73 4.69
C LEU A 224 -9.25 12.82 3.26
N ASP A 225 -9.95 11.80 2.76
CA ASP A 225 -10.30 11.71 1.34
C ASP A 225 -11.33 12.77 0.93
N SER A 226 -12.15 13.25 1.87
CA SER A 226 -12.98 14.45 1.69
C SER A 226 -12.15 15.71 1.36
N MET A 227 -11.03 15.90 2.05
CA MET A 227 -10.10 17.02 1.89
C MET A 227 -9.25 16.85 0.63
N LEU A 228 -8.78 15.63 0.35
CA LEU A 228 -8.06 15.29 -0.88
C LEU A 228 -8.93 15.61 -2.11
N LEU A 229 -10.16 15.10 -2.13
CA LEU A 229 -11.09 15.32 -3.24
C LEU A 229 -11.43 16.80 -3.39
N PHE A 230 -11.70 17.52 -2.30
CA PHE A 230 -11.91 18.97 -2.33
C PHE A 230 -10.73 19.70 -2.98
N PHE A 231 -9.48 19.44 -2.54
CA PHE A 231 -8.32 20.13 -3.11
C PHE A 231 -8.00 19.69 -4.55
N THR A 232 -8.30 18.46 -4.97
CA THR A 232 -8.27 18.07 -6.39
C THR A 232 -9.31 18.84 -7.20
N CYS A 233 -10.54 18.95 -6.70
CA CYS A 233 -11.63 19.69 -7.36
C CYS A 233 -11.31 21.19 -7.48
N SER A 234 -10.83 21.83 -6.41
CA SER A 234 -10.45 23.25 -6.43
C SER A 234 -9.25 23.49 -7.33
N THR A 235 -8.31 22.55 -7.44
CA THR A 235 -7.17 22.69 -8.37
C THR A 235 -7.63 22.68 -9.82
N LEU A 236 -8.55 21.78 -10.21
CA LEU A 236 -9.11 21.79 -11.57
C LEU A 236 -9.91 23.08 -11.82
N TYR A 237 -10.72 23.54 -10.85
CA TYR A 237 -11.45 24.80 -10.96
C TYR A 237 -10.52 25.99 -11.19
N CYS A 238 -9.49 26.17 -10.34
CA CYS A 238 -8.51 27.24 -10.48
C CYS A 238 -7.75 27.17 -11.81
N LEU A 239 -7.41 25.95 -12.28
CA LEU A 239 -6.79 25.74 -13.59
C LEU A 239 -7.71 26.18 -14.75
N SER A 240 -9.01 25.88 -14.67
CA SER A 240 -9.98 26.31 -15.69
C SER A 240 -10.19 27.83 -15.69
N VAL A 241 -10.27 28.48 -14.52
CA VAL A 241 -10.30 29.96 -14.47
C VAL A 241 -9.01 30.55 -15.04
N PHE A 242 -7.85 30.01 -14.66
CA PHE A 242 -6.54 30.44 -15.15
C PHE A 242 -6.42 30.32 -16.69
N HIS A 243 -6.86 29.20 -17.27
CA HIS A 243 -6.89 29.01 -18.73
C HIS A 243 -7.74 30.08 -19.43
N ASN A 244 -8.90 30.44 -18.85
CA ASN A 244 -9.78 31.47 -19.40
C ASN A 244 -9.22 32.90 -19.30
N LEU A 245 -8.12 33.10 -18.59
CA LEU A 245 -7.40 34.37 -18.48
C LEU A 245 -6.12 34.40 -19.34
N LYS A 246 -5.87 33.39 -20.18
CA LYS A 246 -4.64 33.29 -21.00
C LYS A 246 -4.40 34.52 -21.88
N ASP A 247 -5.46 35.09 -22.44
CA ASP A 247 -5.41 36.29 -23.29
C ASP A 247 -5.12 37.57 -22.48
N GLU A 248 -5.47 37.58 -21.18
CA GLU A 248 -5.21 38.64 -20.21
C GLU A 248 -3.96 38.37 -19.34
N ALA A 249 -2.98 37.68 -19.92
CA ALA A 249 -1.68 37.36 -19.33
C ALA A 249 -1.07 38.52 -18.50
N PHE A 250 -0.64 38.21 -17.27
CA PHE A 250 -0.08 39.13 -16.28
C PHE A 250 -1.04 40.20 -15.73
N SER A 251 -2.35 40.12 -15.99
CA SER A 251 -3.35 40.87 -15.23
C SER A 251 -3.33 40.48 -13.74
N LEU A 252 -3.93 41.31 -12.88
CA LEU A 252 -4.04 41.01 -11.45
C LEU A 252 -4.81 39.69 -11.22
N ASP A 253 -5.90 39.48 -11.96
CA ASP A 253 -6.70 38.26 -11.86
C ASP A 253 -5.94 37.03 -12.37
N TRP A 254 -5.18 37.16 -13.47
CA TRP A 254 -4.30 36.10 -13.98
C TRP A 254 -3.30 35.64 -12.91
N TRP A 255 -2.65 36.58 -12.22
CA TRP A 255 -1.75 36.27 -11.11
C TRP A 255 -2.47 35.66 -9.90
N ILE A 256 -3.67 36.14 -9.55
CA ILE A 256 -4.48 35.60 -8.45
C ILE A 256 -4.86 34.14 -8.70
N TRP A 257 -5.37 33.80 -9.89
CA TRP A 257 -5.78 32.44 -10.22
C TRP A 257 -4.60 31.48 -10.45
N LEU A 258 -3.48 31.99 -10.98
CA LEU A 258 -2.22 31.24 -11.02
C LEU A 258 -1.71 30.91 -9.60
N ALA A 259 -1.75 31.89 -8.69
CA ALA A 259 -1.36 31.69 -7.29
C ALA A 259 -2.33 30.77 -6.52
N PHE A 260 -3.65 30.86 -6.75
CA PHE A 260 -4.62 29.93 -6.16
C PHE A 260 -4.49 28.51 -6.70
N THR A 261 -4.14 28.33 -7.98
CA THR A 261 -3.77 27.02 -8.54
C THR A 261 -2.57 26.45 -7.78
N GLY A 262 -1.52 27.27 -7.58
CA GLY A 262 -0.34 26.93 -6.78
C GLY A 262 -0.63 26.56 -5.33
N LEU A 263 -1.43 27.37 -4.63
CA LEU A 263 -1.84 27.12 -3.25
C LEU A 263 -2.64 25.81 -3.15
N SER A 264 -3.56 25.56 -4.08
CA SER A 264 -4.38 24.35 -4.14
C SER A 264 -3.52 23.10 -4.41
N LEU A 265 -2.54 23.19 -5.32
CA LEU A 265 -1.53 22.15 -5.57
C LEU A 265 -0.66 21.85 -4.34
N GLY A 266 -0.29 22.89 -3.58
CA GLY A 266 0.38 22.73 -2.29
C GLY A 266 -0.48 21.98 -1.28
N CYS A 267 -1.75 22.39 -1.13
CA CYS A 267 -2.69 21.77 -0.20
C CYS A 267 -2.98 20.29 -0.54
N VAL A 268 -3.30 19.96 -1.80
CA VAL A 268 -3.62 18.58 -2.20
C VAL A 268 -2.44 17.64 -1.98
N SER A 269 -1.22 18.06 -2.35
CA SER A 269 0.02 17.31 -2.13
C SER A 269 0.34 17.14 -0.63
N SER A 270 -0.07 18.11 0.19
CA SER A 270 0.10 18.07 1.65
C SER A 270 -0.95 17.23 2.39
N VAL A 271 -1.97 16.69 1.70
CA VAL A 271 -2.98 15.79 2.26
C VAL A 271 -2.66 14.31 1.97
N LYS A 272 -2.41 13.94 0.71
CA LYS A 272 -2.07 12.57 0.28
C LYS A 272 -1.18 12.67 -0.96
N TRP A 273 -0.14 11.83 -1.10
CA TRP A 273 0.75 11.86 -2.28
C TRP A 273 0.07 11.53 -3.62
N VAL A 274 -1.15 10.98 -3.59
CA VAL A 274 -2.06 10.90 -4.76
C VAL A 274 -2.30 12.29 -5.38
N GLY A 275 -2.17 13.37 -4.60
CA GLY A 275 -2.20 14.75 -5.09
C GLY A 275 -1.09 15.10 -6.10
N PHE A 276 0.01 14.34 -6.17
CA PHE A 276 1.01 14.55 -7.22
C PHE A 276 0.49 14.21 -8.63
N PHE A 277 -0.62 13.47 -8.77
CA PHE A 277 -1.24 13.20 -10.06
C PHE A 277 -1.94 14.44 -10.66
N ILE A 278 -2.53 15.31 -9.83
CA ILE A 278 -3.05 16.61 -10.28
C ILE A 278 -1.91 17.63 -10.48
N VAL A 279 -0.80 17.53 -9.73
CA VAL A 279 0.45 18.26 -10.04
C VAL A 279 0.96 17.88 -11.43
N ALA A 280 0.97 16.59 -11.78
CA ALA A 280 1.36 16.12 -13.11
C ALA A 280 0.43 16.64 -14.21
N LEU A 281 -0.89 16.70 -13.99
CA LEU A 281 -1.83 17.27 -14.96
C LEU A 281 -1.58 18.76 -15.21
N VAL A 282 -1.45 19.57 -14.14
CA VAL A 282 -1.15 21.00 -14.27
C VAL A 282 0.24 21.23 -14.88
N GLY A 283 1.21 20.36 -14.58
CA GLY A 283 2.53 20.36 -15.18
C GLY A 283 2.51 20.09 -16.68
N LEU A 284 1.80 19.05 -17.14
CA LEU A 284 1.66 18.76 -18.58
C LEU A 284 0.91 19.87 -19.33
N TYR A 285 -0.18 20.40 -18.75
CA TYR A 285 -0.86 21.58 -19.30
C TYR A 285 0.10 22.79 -19.39
N THR A 286 0.90 23.03 -18.35
CA THR A 286 1.88 24.13 -18.32
C THR A 286 2.97 23.96 -19.39
N ILE A 287 3.47 22.74 -19.59
CA ILE A 287 4.48 22.43 -20.61
C ILE A 287 3.90 22.65 -22.02
N GLU A 288 2.66 22.23 -22.25
CA GLU A 288 1.97 22.44 -23.51
C GLU A 288 1.70 23.93 -23.79
N GLU A 289 1.18 24.67 -22.80
CA GLU A 289 0.92 26.10 -22.92
C GLU A 289 2.22 26.89 -23.20
N LEU A 290 3.33 26.53 -22.56
CA LEU A 290 4.64 27.11 -22.83
C LEU A 290 5.22 26.67 -24.20
N TRP A 291 4.90 25.48 -24.67
CA TRP A 291 5.27 25.01 -26.01
C TRP A 291 4.50 25.74 -27.12
N GLU A 292 3.21 26.00 -26.92
CA GLU A 292 2.41 26.86 -27.81
C GLU A 292 2.97 28.30 -27.84
N MET A 293 3.31 28.88 -26.69
CA MET A 293 3.98 30.19 -26.61
C MET A 293 5.38 30.22 -27.24
N PHE A 294 6.09 29.09 -27.30
CA PHE A 294 7.37 28.98 -27.99
C PHE A 294 7.22 28.88 -29.52
N GLY A 295 6.07 28.41 -30.01
CA GLY A 295 5.70 28.43 -31.42
C GLY A 295 5.20 29.80 -31.92
N ASP A 296 4.84 30.72 -31.02
CA ASP A 296 4.40 32.07 -31.35
C ASP A 296 5.60 32.97 -31.75
N LEU A 297 5.82 33.08 -33.06
CA LEU A 297 6.88 33.91 -33.65
C LEU A 297 6.65 35.43 -33.48
N GLU A 298 5.47 35.87 -33.05
CA GLU A 298 5.20 37.27 -32.71
C GLU A 298 5.50 37.59 -31.24
N MET A 299 5.71 36.57 -30.38
CA MET A 299 5.96 36.78 -28.95
C MET A 299 7.39 37.30 -28.66
N PRO A 300 7.56 38.44 -27.97
CA PRO A 300 8.87 38.87 -27.50
C PRO A 300 9.43 37.90 -26.45
N PHE A 301 10.70 37.49 -26.59
CA PHE A 301 11.38 36.57 -25.67
C PHE A 301 11.27 37.00 -24.19
N GLU A 302 11.23 38.31 -23.90
CA GLU A 302 11.03 38.80 -22.53
C GLU A 302 9.64 38.42 -21.96
N ARG A 303 8.58 38.48 -22.78
CA ARG A 303 7.22 38.05 -22.38
C ARG A 303 7.19 36.55 -22.10
N TYR A 304 7.85 35.76 -22.96
CA TYR A 304 8.01 34.32 -22.78
C TYR A 304 8.80 33.98 -21.50
N LEU A 305 9.89 34.69 -21.21
CA LEU A 305 10.67 34.50 -19.97
C LEU A 305 9.87 34.89 -18.72
N ARG A 306 9.10 35.99 -18.76
CA ARG A 306 8.17 36.35 -17.67
C ARG A 306 7.11 35.24 -17.45
N HIS A 307 6.64 34.60 -18.52
CA HIS A 307 5.69 33.49 -18.46
C HIS A 307 6.28 32.22 -17.81
N TRP A 308 7.56 31.94 -18.04
CA TRP A 308 8.30 30.89 -17.32
C TRP A 308 8.47 31.24 -15.84
N ILE A 309 8.97 32.44 -15.51
CA ILE A 309 9.21 32.88 -14.13
C ILE A 309 7.91 32.83 -13.31
N ALA A 310 6.80 33.33 -13.86
CA ALA A 310 5.50 33.31 -13.20
C ALA A 310 5.03 31.88 -12.86
N ARG A 311 5.10 30.95 -13.83
CA ARG A 311 4.68 29.56 -13.61
C ARG A 311 5.65 28.81 -12.69
N ILE A 312 6.95 29.07 -12.71
CA ILE A 312 7.90 28.51 -11.73
C ILE A 312 7.58 28.99 -10.30
N LEU A 313 7.38 30.30 -10.11
CA LEU A 313 7.08 30.85 -8.78
C LEU A 313 5.76 30.32 -8.21
N CYS A 314 4.70 30.31 -9.01
CA CYS A 314 3.37 29.95 -8.54
C CYS A 314 3.04 28.45 -8.62
N LEU A 315 3.56 27.69 -9.60
CA LEU A 315 3.22 26.27 -9.79
C LEU A 315 4.32 25.30 -9.35
N ILE A 316 5.48 25.80 -8.89
CA ILE A 316 6.56 24.98 -8.30
C ILE A 316 6.92 25.50 -6.91
N VAL A 317 7.39 26.76 -6.79
CA VAL A 317 7.91 27.29 -5.52
C VAL A 317 6.80 27.42 -4.46
N LEU A 318 5.64 28.00 -4.80
CA LEU A 318 4.51 28.13 -3.87
C LEU A 318 3.97 26.77 -3.37
N PRO A 319 3.69 25.75 -4.20
CA PRO A 319 3.34 24.40 -3.73
C PRO A 319 4.37 23.80 -2.77
N ILE A 320 5.66 23.94 -3.08
CA ILE A 320 6.76 23.43 -2.24
C ILE A 320 6.79 24.17 -0.89
N LEU A 321 6.60 25.49 -0.87
CA LEU A 321 6.51 26.28 0.37
C LEU A 321 5.32 25.86 1.23
N VAL A 322 4.14 25.62 0.64
CA VAL A 322 2.95 25.12 1.35
C VAL A 322 3.21 23.72 1.93
N TYR A 323 3.85 22.84 1.15
CA TYR A 323 4.23 21.50 1.61
C TYR A 323 5.19 21.55 2.79
N ILE A 324 6.31 22.28 2.67
CA ILE A 324 7.28 22.50 3.74
C ILE A 324 6.63 23.14 4.97
N PHE A 325 5.73 24.11 4.79
CA PHE A 325 4.99 24.74 5.88
C PHE A 325 4.09 23.76 6.64
N SER A 326 3.43 22.82 5.94
CA SER A 326 2.63 21.78 6.61
C SER A 326 3.47 20.88 7.54
N PHE A 327 4.71 20.56 7.14
CA PHE A 327 5.67 19.81 7.98
C PHE A 327 6.27 20.69 9.09
N ALA A 328 6.48 21.99 8.85
CA ALA A 328 6.90 22.93 9.88
C ALA A 328 5.84 23.06 11.00
N LEU A 329 4.55 23.10 10.64
CA LEU A 329 3.44 23.02 11.61
C LEU A 329 3.43 21.66 12.33
N HIS A 330 3.56 20.54 11.62
CA HIS A 330 3.61 19.21 12.20
C HIS A 330 4.68 19.09 13.31
N PHE A 331 5.93 19.45 13.03
CA PHE A 331 7.04 19.45 14.01
C PHE A 331 7.00 20.59 15.05
N ALA A 332 6.09 21.57 14.92
CA ALA A 332 5.89 22.62 15.92
C ALA A 332 4.76 22.26 16.91
N ILE A 333 3.73 21.56 16.42
CA ILE A 333 2.63 21.05 17.25
C ILE A 333 3.10 19.83 18.03
N LEU A 334 3.59 18.79 17.33
CA LEU A 334 4.07 17.54 17.93
C LEU A 334 5.46 17.74 18.54
N ASN A 335 5.53 17.83 19.87
CA ASN A 335 6.76 18.15 20.60
C ASN A 335 6.96 17.33 21.90
N HIS A 336 6.17 16.28 22.09
CA HIS A 336 6.40 15.23 23.08
C HIS A 336 6.74 13.91 22.36
N SER A 337 7.40 12.99 23.06
CA SER A 337 7.60 11.61 22.59
C SER A 337 6.24 10.93 22.37
N GLY A 338 6.24 9.87 21.56
CA GLY A 338 5.04 9.13 21.18
C GLY A 338 5.41 7.95 20.28
N PRO A 339 4.43 7.11 19.92
CA PRO A 339 4.66 5.75 19.42
C PRO A 339 5.35 5.65 18.05
N GLY A 340 5.59 6.77 17.37
CA GLY A 340 6.34 6.82 16.10
C GLY A 340 7.71 7.50 16.18
N ASP A 341 8.17 7.94 17.35
CA ASP A 341 9.42 8.73 17.44
C ASP A 341 10.68 7.92 17.07
N ALA A 342 10.64 6.61 17.28
CA ALA A 342 11.68 5.69 16.86
C ALA A 342 11.85 5.56 15.33
N GLN A 343 10.90 5.99 14.49
CA GLN A 343 11.09 6.11 13.03
C GLN A 343 11.89 7.36 12.62
N MET A 344 12.25 8.22 13.59
CA MET A 344 13.08 9.40 13.38
C MET A 344 14.49 9.22 13.94
N SER A 345 15.45 9.99 13.41
CA SER A 345 16.81 10.02 13.92
C SER A 345 16.83 10.36 15.42
N SER A 346 17.74 9.74 16.17
CA SER A 346 17.87 9.91 17.63
C SER A 346 18.02 11.38 18.04
N LEU A 347 18.71 12.17 17.21
CA LEU A 347 18.89 13.63 17.39
C LEU A 347 17.57 14.43 17.29
N PHE A 348 16.60 13.96 16.51
CA PHE A 348 15.24 14.52 16.50
C PHE A 348 14.46 14.10 17.75
N GLN A 349 14.55 12.83 18.16
CA GLN A 349 13.88 12.35 19.37
C GLN A 349 14.37 13.06 20.64
N ALA A 350 15.66 13.43 20.70
CA ALA A 350 16.25 14.22 21.78
C ALA A 350 15.69 15.65 21.92
N ARG A 351 14.98 16.16 20.89
CA ARG A 351 14.23 17.42 20.95
C ARG A 351 12.82 17.26 21.54
N LEU A 352 12.28 16.04 21.58
CA LEU A 352 10.93 15.75 22.07
C LEU A 352 10.90 15.63 23.59
N LYS A 353 9.90 16.26 24.22
CA LYS A 353 9.67 16.16 25.66
C LYS A 353 9.23 14.75 26.06
N GLY A 354 9.77 14.23 27.16
CA GLY A 354 9.42 12.90 27.67
C GLY A 354 10.33 11.76 27.21
N ASN A 355 11.35 12.05 26.38
CA ASN A 355 12.48 11.14 26.20
C ASN A 355 13.58 11.43 27.24
N ASN A 356 14.25 10.38 27.72
CA ASN A 356 15.28 10.45 28.77
C ASN A 356 16.70 10.71 28.24
N PHE A 357 16.85 11.21 27.01
CA PHE A 357 18.15 11.42 26.36
C PHE A 357 19.05 12.47 27.03
N ASP A 358 18.52 13.25 27.97
CA ASP A 358 19.30 14.15 28.83
C ASP A 358 19.95 13.44 30.04
N GLN A 359 19.70 12.14 30.20
CA GLN A 359 20.38 11.27 31.17
C GLN A 359 21.58 10.53 30.55
N ASN A 360 21.64 10.42 29.21
CA ASN A 360 22.75 9.80 28.49
C ASN A 360 24.09 10.46 28.89
N PRO A 361 25.12 9.70 29.29
CA PRO A 361 26.48 10.23 29.34
C PRO A 361 26.99 10.58 27.94
N LEU A 362 27.89 11.57 27.86
CA LEU A 362 28.31 12.13 26.56
C LEU A 362 29.24 11.21 25.77
N GLU A 363 30.25 10.62 26.41
CA GLU A 363 31.35 9.89 25.75
C GLU A 363 31.33 8.39 26.09
N LEU A 364 31.51 7.51 25.10
CA LEU A 364 31.45 6.05 25.29
C LEU A 364 32.68 5.52 26.05
N ALA A 365 32.43 4.74 27.11
CA ALA A 365 33.46 4.02 27.86
C ALA A 365 33.26 2.50 27.83
N TYR A 366 34.32 1.75 28.09
CA TYR A 366 34.22 0.30 28.33
C TYR A 366 33.36 0.01 29.57
N GLY A 367 32.57 -1.05 29.50
CA GLY A 367 31.57 -1.41 30.53
C GLY A 367 30.28 -0.58 30.47
N SER A 368 30.15 0.39 29.56
CA SER A 368 28.89 1.13 29.38
C SER A 368 27.82 0.25 28.73
N LYS A 369 26.57 0.43 29.17
CA LYS A 369 25.40 -0.13 28.49
C LYS A 369 24.82 0.89 27.51
N VAL A 370 24.46 0.45 26.31
CA VAL A 370 24.03 1.30 25.20
C VAL A 370 22.97 0.61 24.35
N THR A 371 22.12 1.39 23.69
CA THR A 371 21.35 0.91 22.53
C THR A 371 21.98 1.47 21.25
N PHE A 372 22.22 0.61 20.25
CA PHE A 372 22.71 1.03 18.94
C PHE A 372 21.56 1.20 17.97
N LYS A 373 21.57 2.29 17.20
CA LYS A 373 20.61 2.54 16.12
C LYS A 373 21.30 2.56 14.77
N ASN A 374 20.65 1.93 13.78
CA ASN A 374 21.08 2.05 12.40
C ASN A 374 20.74 3.43 11.84
N TYR A 375 21.67 4.08 11.15
CA TYR A 375 21.52 5.42 10.62
C TYR A 375 20.87 5.46 9.22
N GLY A 376 20.60 4.29 8.61
CA GLY A 376 19.82 4.17 7.38
C GLY A 376 18.38 4.69 7.55
N TYR A 377 17.77 5.13 6.45
CA TYR A 377 16.36 5.54 6.48
C TYR A 377 15.47 4.31 6.78
N GLY A 378 14.66 4.38 7.83
CA GLY A 378 13.94 3.20 8.34
C GLY A 378 14.75 2.31 9.29
N GLY A 379 15.99 2.70 9.63
CA GLY A 379 16.87 1.95 10.53
C GLY A 379 16.29 1.75 11.94
N GLY A 380 16.27 0.51 12.40
CA GLY A 380 15.86 0.12 13.75
C GLY A 380 16.98 0.22 14.79
N LEU A 381 16.65 -0.16 16.01
CA LEU A 381 17.60 -0.43 17.10
C LEU A 381 18.12 -1.87 16.95
N LEU A 382 19.42 -2.09 17.18
CA LEU A 382 20.04 -3.41 17.18
C LEU A 382 19.45 -4.25 18.33
N HIS A 383 18.85 -5.38 17.99
CA HIS A 383 17.97 -6.14 18.85
C HIS A 383 18.34 -7.63 18.84
N SER A 384 18.14 -8.33 19.95
CA SER A 384 18.25 -9.79 19.98
C SER A 384 17.31 -10.41 21.02
N HIS A 385 16.64 -11.49 20.65
CA HIS A 385 15.68 -12.20 21.50
C HIS A 385 16.02 -13.69 21.54
N VAL A 386 15.43 -14.44 22.48
CA VAL A 386 15.87 -15.82 22.83
C VAL A 386 15.70 -16.87 21.71
N GLN A 387 14.90 -16.60 20.69
CA GLN A 387 14.66 -17.48 19.56
C GLN A 387 15.91 -17.60 18.67
N SER A 388 16.14 -18.81 18.14
CA SER A 388 17.18 -19.10 17.14
C SER A 388 16.70 -18.86 15.71
N PHE A 389 17.63 -18.72 14.77
CA PHE A 389 17.32 -18.86 13.35
C PHE A 389 16.81 -20.28 13.04
N PRO A 390 15.82 -20.47 12.15
CA PRO A 390 15.28 -21.80 11.81
C PRO A 390 16.14 -22.58 10.79
N THR A 391 17.18 -21.93 10.24
CA THR A 391 18.17 -22.46 9.31
C THR A 391 19.46 -21.66 9.50
N GLY A 392 20.54 -22.01 8.79
CA GLY A 392 21.81 -21.27 8.88
C GLY A 392 22.68 -21.82 10.00
N SER A 393 22.97 -21.02 11.02
CA SER A 393 23.73 -21.46 12.20
C SER A 393 22.89 -22.03 13.35
N GLU A 394 21.57 -21.85 13.30
CA GLU A 394 20.63 -22.17 14.40
C GLU A 394 20.98 -21.47 15.74
N GLN A 395 21.79 -20.42 15.69
CA GLN A 395 22.12 -19.56 16.84
C GLN A 395 21.04 -18.49 17.08
N GLN A 396 21.14 -17.78 18.21
CA GLN A 396 20.18 -16.74 18.64
C GLN A 396 20.10 -15.62 17.59
N GLN A 397 18.87 -15.22 17.22
CA GLN A 397 18.64 -14.21 16.18
C GLN A 397 19.16 -12.82 16.57
N VAL A 398 19.69 -12.07 15.60
CA VAL A 398 20.00 -10.64 15.73
C VAL A 398 19.28 -9.89 14.61
N THR A 399 18.61 -8.79 14.97
CA THR A 399 17.69 -8.06 14.09
C THR A 399 17.76 -6.56 14.35
N CYS A 400 16.99 -5.78 13.58
CA CYS A 400 16.69 -4.38 13.86
C CYS A 400 15.21 -4.23 14.22
N TYR A 401 14.91 -3.68 15.40
CA TYR A 401 13.56 -3.48 15.93
C TYR A 401 13.22 -1.99 16.07
N HIS A 402 11.98 -1.61 15.76
CA HIS A 402 11.55 -0.20 15.70
C HIS A 402 10.95 0.36 16.99
N TYR A 403 10.97 -0.38 18.09
CA TYR A 403 10.43 0.08 19.38
C TYR A 403 11.47 -0.06 20.49
N LYS A 404 11.31 0.75 21.55
CA LYS A 404 12.16 0.75 22.74
C LYS A 404 11.81 -0.47 23.60
N ASP A 405 12.76 -1.38 23.75
CA ASP A 405 12.65 -2.67 24.45
C ASP A 405 14.00 -2.95 25.16
N ASN A 406 13.98 -3.66 26.29
CA ASN A 406 15.21 -4.02 27.01
C ASN A 406 16.11 -4.97 26.19
N ASN A 407 15.56 -5.70 25.21
CA ASN A 407 16.29 -6.54 24.26
C ASN A 407 17.02 -5.74 23.16
N ASN A 408 17.07 -4.41 23.30
CA ASN A 408 17.90 -3.53 22.49
C ASN A 408 19.21 -3.14 23.21
N ASP A 409 19.42 -3.61 24.44
CA ASP A 409 20.55 -3.19 25.29
C ASP A 409 21.80 -4.06 25.07
N TRP A 410 22.93 -3.38 24.83
CA TRP A 410 24.24 -3.99 24.61
C TRP A 410 25.28 -3.39 25.55
N VAL A 411 26.15 -4.22 26.11
CA VAL A 411 27.29 -3.82 26.94
C VAL A 411 28.57 -3.87 26.10
N VAL A 412 29.32 -2.77 26.08
CA VAL A 412 30.59 -2.67 25.34
C VAL A 412 31.73 -3.20 26.20
N LYS A 413 32.27 -4.38 25.86
CA LYS A 413 33.39 -5.02 26.55
C LYS A 413 34.67 -5.02 25.69
N LYS A 414 35.82 -5.21 26.34
CA LYS A 414 37.11 -5.45 25.68
C LYS A 414 37.15 -6.87 25.04
N THR A 415 38.18 -7.13 24.23
CA THR A 415 38.54 -8.49 23.81
C THR A 415 38.84 -9.37 25.03
N ARG A 416 38.78 -10.71 24.88
CA ARG A 416 38.87 -11.66 26.01
C ARG A 416 40.21 -11.56 26.74
N GLU A 417 41.29 -11.30 26.01
CA GLU A 417 42.67 -11.17 26.50
C GLU A 417 42.92 -9.83 27.21
N ALA A 418 42.07 -8.82 26.97
CA ALA A 418 42.17 -7.49 27.54
C ALA A 418 41.17 -7.24 28.68
N SER A 419 40.20 -8.13 28.90
CA SER A 419 39.26 -8.05 30.04
C SER A 419 39.86 -8.41 31.40
N ASP A 420 40.96 -9.16 31.44
CA ASP A 420 41.62 -9.57 32.70
C ASP A 420 42.29 -8.39 33.45
N TYR A 421 42.53 -7.27 32.75
CA TYR A 421 43.10 -6.05 33.31
C TYR A 421 42.01 -5.14 33.88
N ILE A 422 41.49 -5.50 35.06
CA ILE A 422 40.53 -4.67 35.80
C ILE A 422 41.24 -3.42 36.33
N THR A 423 40.92 -2.26 35.74
CA THR A 423 41.28 -0.93 36.24
C THR A 423 40.02 -0.23 36.76
N ASP A 424 40.08 0.40 37.93
CA ASP A 424 38.96 1.20 38.45
C ASP A 424 38.69 2.48 37.63
N ASP A 425 39.70 2.98 36.92
CA ASP A 425 39.60 4.15 36.04
C ASP A 425 38.64 3.94 34.85
N VAL A 426 38.05 5.04 34.39
CA VAL A 426 37.14 5.04 33.22
C VAL A 426 37.94 5.10 31.93
N GLU A 427 37.99 3.98 31.20
CA GLU A 427 38.62 3.91 29.89
C GLU A 427 37.60 4.17 28.76
N PHE A 428 37.89 5.15 27.90
CA PHE A 428 37.04 5.54 26.78
C PHE A 428 37.38 4.76 25.50
N VAL A 429 36.33 4.36 24.76
CA VAL A 429 36.44 3.67 23.47
C VAL A 429 36.82 4.67 22.37
N LYS A 430 37.77 4.29 21.51
CA LYS A 430 38.34 5.16 20.48
C LYS A 430 38.09 4.59 19.08
N ASN A 431 38.31 5.44 18.06
CA ASN A 431 38.37 4.99 16.67
C ASN A 431 39.54 4.00 16.47
N GLY A 432 39.25 2.83 15.88
CA GLY A 432 40.21 1.74 15.67
C GLY A 432 40.28 0.71 16.80
N ASP A 433 39.60 0.92 17.93
CA ASP A 433 39.55 -0.05 19.02
C ASP A 433 38.82 -1.34 18.58
N THR A 434 39.26 -2.48 19.10
CA THR A 434 38.58 -3.79 18.93
C THR A 434 37.78 -4.12 20.18
N ILE A 435 36.49 -4.36 20.01
CA ILE A 435 35.53 -4.54 21.11
C ILE A 435 34.73 -5.85 20.95
N ARG A 436 34.09 -6.26 22.05
CA ARG A 436 32.95 -7.18 22.04
C ARG A 436 31.67 -6.39 22.35
N LEU A 437 30.60 -6.69 21.64
CA LEU A 437 29.24 -6.27 22.00
C LEU A 437 28.53 -7.45 22.63
N VAL A 438 28.08 -7.32 23.87
CA VAL A 438 27.38 -8.38 24.61
C VAL A 438 25.95 -7.96 24.87
N HIS A 439 24.97 -8.78 24.46
CA HIS A 439 23.56 -8.50 24.69
C HIS A 439 23.21 -8.63 26.18
N ASP A 440 22.60 -7.60 26.78
CA ASP A 440 22.44 -7.51 28.24
C ASP A 440 21.55 -8.62 28.82
N ASN A 441 20.39 -8.86 28.18
CA ASN A 441 19.40 -9.82 28.68
C ASN A 441 19.78 -11.30 28.49
N THR A 442 20.64 -11.65 27.51
CA THR A 442 21.01 -13.06 27.25
C THR A 442 22.50 -13.36 27.42
N GLY A 443 23.33 -12.36 27.73
CA GLY A 443 24.76 -12.51 28.00
C GLY A 443 25.61 -13.00 26.83
N ARG A 444 25.05 -13.09 25.61
CA ARG A 444 25.72 -13.59 24.40
C ARG A 444 26.47 -12.48 23.66
N ASN A 445 27.54 -12.84 22.97
CA ASN A 445 28.32 -11.92 22.15
C ASN A 445 27.65 -11.73 20.78
N LEU A 446 27.75 -10.55 20.18
CA LEU A 446 27.44 -10.31 18.77
C LEU A 446 28.48 -11.02 17.90
N HIS A 447 28.03 -11.92 17.04
CA HIS A 447 28.87 -12.90 16.35
C HIS A 447 28.58 -12.89 14.84
N SER A 448 29.56 -13.25 14.01
CA SER A 448 29.37 -13.44 12.56
C SER A 448 30.36 -14.46 11.99
N HIS A 449 29.85 -15.34 11.13
CA HIS A 449 30.54 -16.52 10.61
C HIS A 449 30.35 -16.67 9.10
N ALA A 450 31.09 -17.58 8.46
CA ALA A 450 31.02 -17.82 7.00
C ALA A 450 29.75 -18.56 6.52
N ILE A 451 28.62 -18.36 7.22
CA ILE A 451 27.29 -18.86 6.89
C ILE A 451 26.50 -17.70 6.26
N LYS A 452 25.72 -17.98 5.20
CA LYS A 452 24.93 -16.96 4.50
C LYS A 452 23.82 -16.41 5.39
N ALA A 453 23.54 -15.11 5.29
CA ALA A 453 22.35 -14.52 5.92
C ALA A 453 21.05 -15.14 5.36
N PRO A 454 20.00 -15.29 6.18
CA PRO A 454 18.82 -16.11 5.87
C PRO A 454 17.98 -15.60 4.68
N VAL A 455 17.91 -14.28 4.47
CA VAL A 455 17.24 -13.67 3.31
C VAL A 455 18.27 -13.08 2.35
N THR A 456 19.18 -12.22 2.83
CA THR A 456 20.20 -11.58 1.98
C THR A 456 21.42 -12.49 1.77
N GLN A 457 21.22 -13.59 1.04
CA GLN A 457 22.24 -14.64 0.82
C GLN A 457 23.57 -14.19 0.18
N SER A 458 23.69 -12.95 -0.30
CA SER A 458 24.99 -12.39 -0.72
C SER A 458 25.92 -12.13 0.47
N ASP A 459 25.37 -11.84 1.64
CA ASP A 459 26.06 -11.33 2.82
C ASP A 459 26.39 -12.50 3.79
N TRP A 460 26.99 -12.22 4.95
CA TRP A 460 27.13 -13.22 6.02
C TRP A 460 26.07 -12.99 7.11
N GLU A 461 25.66 -14.08 7.75
CA GLU A 461 24.74 -14.08 8.89
C GLU A 461 25.36 -13.39 10.11
N ILE A 462 24.53 -12.75 10.92
CA ILE A 462 24.89 -12.18 12.21
C ILE A 462 23.96 -12.75 13.26
N SER A 463 24.54 -13.17 14.38
CA SER A 463 23.88 -13.98 15.42
C SER A 463 24.37 -13.59 16.81
N CYS A 464 23.75 -14.16 17.84
CA CYS A 464 24.22 -14.09 19.22
C CYS A 464 24.74 -15.45 19.71
N TYR A 465 26.04 -15.51 20.00
CA TYR A 465 26.75 -16.75 20.34
C TYR A 465 27.61 -16.65 21.62
N GLY A 466 27.92 -17.82 22.18
CA GLY A 466 28.74 -17.95 23.38
C GLY A 466 28.15 -17.23 24.59
N ASN A 467 29.03 -16.82 25.50
CA ASN A 467 28.76 -15.96 26.65
C ASN A 467 30.07 -15.25 27.10
N GLU A 468 30.17 -14.83 28.36
CA GLU A 468 31.38 -14.26 28.96
C GLU A 468 32.62 -15.17 28.76
N THR A 469 32.50 -16.47 29.02
CA THR A 469 33.61 -17.44 29.02
C THR A 469 33.70 -18.28 27.75
N VAL A 470 32.58 -18.53 27.06
CA VAL A 470 32.49 -19.32 25.82
C VAL A 470 32.38 -18.39 24.62
N GLY A 471 33.06 -18.72 23.52
CA GLY A 471 33.07 -17.96 22.26
C GLY A 471 34.46 -18.00 21.63
N ASP A 472 34.68 -17.19 20.60
CA ASP A 472 35.90 -17.24 19.78
C ASP A 472 36.30 -15.85 19.25
N ASN A 473 37.23 -15.83 18.29
CA ASN A 473 37.72 -14.59 17.67
C ASN A 473 36.72 -13.94 16.68
N ASN A 474 35.57 -14.57 16.43
CA ASN A 474 34.47 -14.03 15.63
C ASN A 474 33.47 -13.22 16.48
N ASP A 475 33.71 -13.09 17.79
CA ASP A 475 33.01 -12.14 18.67
C ASP A 475 33.57 -10.69 18.54
N TYR A 476 34.63 -10.49 17.75
CA TYR A 476 35.44 -9.26 17.74
C TYR A 476 35.10 -8.29 16.61
N TRP A 477 34.78 -7.05 16.99
CA TRP A 477 34.37 -5.97 16.09
C TRP A 477 35.27 -4.75 16.26
N ILE A 478 35.77 -4.22 15.14
CA ILE A 478 36.59 -3.00 15.10
C ILE A 478 35.67 -1.80 14.90
N VAL A 479 35.81 -0.78 15.75
CA VAL A 479 34.99 0.44 15.71
C VAL A 479 35.61 1.47 14.78
N GLU A 480 34.94 1.81 13.69
CA GLU A 480 35.42 2.78 12.70
C GLU A 480 34.53 4.03 12.68
N VAL A 481 35.03 5.13 13.24
CA VAL A 481 34.31 6.42 13.27
C VAL A 481 34.31 7.06 11.88
N VAL A 482 33.12 7.41 11.39
CA VAL A 482 32.90 8.10 10.12
C VAL A 482 33.10 9.60 10.32
N ASP A 483 32.30 10.20 11.21
CA ASP A 483 32.41 11.58 11.68
C ASP A 483 31.54 11.82 12.94
N ASP A 484 31.51 13.06 13.43
CA ASP A 484 30.53 13.52 14.42
C ASP A 484 29.73 14.72 13.89
N ILE A 485 28.44 14.75 14.16
CA ILE A 485 27.49 15.75 13.65
C ILE A 485 27.62 17.10 14.40
N SER A 486 28.13 17.09 15.64
CA SER A 486 28.26 18.26 16.51
C SER A 486 29.69 18.81 16.62
N THR A 487 30.72 18.03 16.28
CA THR A 487 32.13 18.44 16.39
C THR A 487 32.99 17.92 15.23
N LYS A 488 34.12 18.58 14.98
CA LYS A 488 35.18 18.07 14.08
C LYS A 488 36.19 17.16 14.81
N ASP A 489 36.11 17.09 16.12
CA ASP A 489 36.96 16.25 16.96
C ASP A 489 36.35 14.85 17.08
N THR A 490 36.94 13.88 16.39
CA THR A 490 36.54 12.46 16.40
C THR A 490 37.38 11.61 17.35
N SER A 491 38.16 12.21 18.26
CA SER A 491 38.98 11.48 19.25
C SER A 491 38.15 10.76 20.33
N ARG A 492 36.86 11.08 20.43
CA ARG A 492 35.90 10.53 21.37
C ARG A 492 34.61 10.15 20.66
N ILE A 493 34.14 8.92 20.89
CA ILE A 493 32.83 8.46 20.43
C ILE A 493 31.76 9.03 21.35
N ARG A 494 30.76 9.71 20.79
CA ARG A 494 29.71 10.42 21.53
C ARG A 494 28.31 9.89 21.26
N SER A 495 27.48 9.89 22.31
CA SER A 495 26.07 9.53 22.21
C SER A 495 25.31 10.50 21.28
N LEU A 496 24.39 9.96 20.47
CA LEU A 496 23.54 10.66 19.48
C LEU A 496 24.24 11.39 18.32
N THR A 497 25.49 11.85 18.46
CA THR A 497 26.16 12.72 17.47
C THR A 497 27.22 12.03 16.63
N THR A 498 27.92 11.01 17.16
CA THR A 498 28.94 10.29 16.40
C THR A 498 28.31 9.22 15.52
N ARG A 499 28.80 9.11 14.28
CA ARG A 499 28.47 8.06 13.32
C ARG A 499 29.66 7.14 13.17
N MET A 500 29.44 5.83 13.29
CA MET A 500 30.49 4.82 13.24
C MET A 500 30.02 3.55 12.53
N ARG A 501 30.96 2.71 12.14
CA ARG A 501 30.74 1.37 11.58
C ARG A 501 31.37 0.33 12.49
N PHE A 502 30.87 -0.89 12.43
CA PHE A 502 31.49 -2.04 13.08
C PHE A 502 31.97 -3.00 12.00
N ARG A 503 33.30 -3.16 11.90
CA ARG A 503 33.92 -4.11 10.97
C ARG A 503 34.29 -5.39 11.71
N HIS A 504 33.79 -6.53 11.25
CA HIS A 504 34.14 -7.82 11.82
C HIS A 504 35.62 -8.13 11.64
N GLN A 505 36.32 -8.53 12.70
CA GLN A 505 37.78 -8.62 12.66
C GLN A 505 38.29 -9.73 11.73
N GLN A 506 37.64 -10.90 11.73
CA GLN A 506 38.09 -12.08 10.97
C GLN A 506 37.59 -12.05 9.52
N LEU A 507 36.32 -11.73 9.29
CA LEU A 507 35.71 -11.77 7.96
C LEU A 507 35.87 -10.46 7.17
N GLY A 508 36.26 -9.37 7.81
CA GLY A 508 36.44 -8.04 7.19
C GLY A 508 35.16 -7.35 6.72
N CYS A 509 34.00 -7.97 6.93
CA CYS A 509 32.68 -7.46 6.57
C CYS A 509 32.15 -6.41 7.58
N TYR A 510 31.10 -5.69 7.22
CA TYR A 510 30.52 -4.59 8.02
C TYR A 510 29.10 -4.90 8.50
N LEU A 511 28.82 -4.62 9.78
CA LEU A 511 27.48 -4.69 10.36
C LEU A 511 26.52 -3.74 9.62
N SER A 512 25.51 -4.28 8.95
CA SER A 512 24.53 -3.54 8.14
C SER A 512 23.09 -3.95 8.44
N ALA A 513 22.14 -3.03 8.23
CA ALA A 513 20.70 -3.33 8.31
C ALA A 513 19.98 -2.71 7.10
N ASN A 514 19.79 -3.50 6.05
CA ASN A 514 19.42 -3.01 4.71
C ASN A 514 17.89 -2.85 4.50
N ASN A 515 17.11 -2.71 5.58
CA ASN A 515 15.64 -2.69 5.59
C ASN A 515 14.94 -3.93 4.98
N VAL A 516 15.66 -5.03 4.77
CA VAL A 516 15.08 -6.32 4.38
C VAL A 516 14.29 -6.85 5.57
N VAL A 517 13.01 -7.20 5.37
CA VAL A 517 12.13 -7.67 6.44
C VAL A 517 12.20 -9.20 6.52
N LEU A 518 12.44 -9.73 7.72
CA LEU A 518 12.44 -11.16 7.98
C LEU A 518 11.03 -11.76 7.86
N PRO A 519 10.90 -13.06 7.51
CA PRO A 519 9.62 -13.77 7.57
C PRO A 519 9.04 -13.83 8.99
N GLN A 520 7.87 -14.46 9.13
CA GLN A 520 7.12 -14.51 10.40
C GLN A 520 7.92 -15.12 11.57
N TRP A 521 8.89 -16.01 11.32
CA TRP A 521 9.77 -16.59 12.33
C TRP A 521 10.76 -15.59 12.96
N GLY A 522 11.03 -14.47 12.28
CA GLY A 522 11.81 -13.33 12.77
C GLY A 522 10.91 -12.13 13.12
N PHE A 523 9.65 -12.41 13.47
CA PHE A 523 8.64 -11.44 13.93
C PHE A 523 8.40 -10.23 12.98
N ARG A 524 8.73 -10.36 11.69
CA ARG A 524 8.76 -9.25 10.71
C ARG A 524 9.66 -8.08 11.12
N GLN A 525 10.72 -8.36 11.89
CA GLN A 525 11.80 -7.40 12.19
C GLN A 525 12.75 -7.27 10.99
N VAL A 526 13.65 -6.27 11.01
CA VAL A 526 14.62 -6.06 9.92
C VAL A 526 15.83 -6.97 10.07
N GLU A 527 16.26 -7.60 8.97
CA GLU A 527 17.45 -8.43 8.87
C GLU A 527 18.72 -7.59 9.13
N VAL A 528 19.63 -8.13 9.95
CA VAL A 528 20.96 -7.59 10.20
C VAL A 528 21.99 -8.54 9.59
N THR A 529 22.90 -8.02 8.76
CA THR A 529 23.86 -8.81 7.98
C THR A 529 25.27 -8.24 8.09
N CYS A 530 26.28 -9.08 7.83
CA CYS A 530 27.65 -8.61 7.64
C CYS A 530 27.91 -8.45 6.14
N ASP A 531 27.81 -7.22 5.63
CA ASP A 531 28.05 -6.90 4.23
C ASP A 531 29.54 -7.05 3.91
N LYS A 532 29.85 -7.91 2.93
CA LYS A 532 31.21 -8.23 2.47
C LYS A 532 31.87 -7.09 1.69
N ARG A 533 31.14 -6.02 1.41
CA ARG A 533 31.56 -4.87 0.59
C ARG A 533 31.80 -3.67 1.51
N ASP A 534 33.01 -3.12 1.46
CA ASP A 534 33.28 -1.82 2.09
C ASP A 534 32.52 -0.71 1.36
N ARG A 535 31.57 -0.07 2.05
CA ARG A 535 30.77 1.04 1.51
C ARG A 535 30.75 2.20 2.51
N PRO A 536 31.82 3.01 2.59
CA PRO A 536 31.93 4.06 3.61
C PRO A 536 30.89 5.18 3.46
N HIS A 537 30.14 5.22 2.35
CA HIS A 537 29.04 6.17 2.10
C HIS A 537 27.64 5.54 2.18
N ASP A 538 27.51 4.24 2.48
CA ASP A 538 26.22 3.58 2.63
C ASP A 538 25.70 3.74 4.07
N THR A 539 24.61 4.48 4.24
CA THR A 539 24.03 4.81 5.55
C THR A 539 23.58 3.58 6.34
N HIS A 540 23.34 2.44 5.67
CA HIS A 540 22.92 1.20 6.33
C HIS A 540 24.08 0.48 7.04
N GLN A 541 25.33 0.78 6.70
CA GLN A 541 26.53 0.34 7.43
C GLN A 541 26.90 1.29 8.60
N TRP A 542 26.18 2.41 8.75
CA TRP A 542 26.44 3.41 9.79
C TRP A 542 25.50 3.21 10.99
N TRP A 543 26.05 3.38 12.18
CA TRP A 543 25.38 3.24 13.46
C TRP A 543 25.69 4.45 14.37
N ASN A 544 24.76 4.77 15.27
CA ASN A 544 24.96 5.68 16.39
C ASN A 544 24.49 5.04 17.69
N ILE A 545 25.01 5.51 18.83
CA ILE A 545 24.44 5.22 20.15
C ILE A 545 23.14 6.05 20.28
N GLU A 546 22.01 5.43 20.63
CA GLU A 546 20.74 6.14 20.92
C GLU A 546 20.59 6.37 22.44
N GLN A 547 20.52 5.31 23.24
CA GLN A 547 20.55 5.40 24.72
C GLN A 547 21.91 4.96 25.26
N HIS A 548 22.29 5.49 26.43
CA HIS A 548 23.58 5.24 27.06
C HIS A 548 23.47 5.35 28.58
N TRP A 549 24.05 4.37 29.30
CA TRP A 549 24.10 4.33 30.76
C TRP A 549 25.48 3.87 31.24
N ASN A 550 26.07 4.61 32.18
CA ASN A 550 27.30 4.25 32.88
C ASN A 550 27.39 5.06 34.18
N ASP A 551 27.34 4.39 35.34
CA ASP A 551 27.32 5.05 36.66
C ASP A 551 28.61 5.82 36.99
N LYS A 552 29.72 5.55 36.28
CA LYS A 552 30.98 6.27 36.43
C LYS A 552 31.05 7.58 35.62
N LEU A 553 30.03 7.90 34.80
CA LEU A 553 30.05 9.06 33.89
C LEU A 553 28.91 10.06 34.15
N PRO A 554 29.16 11.38 34.02
CA PRO A 554 28.12 12.40 34.16
C PRO A 554 27.21 12.47 32.92
N PRO A 555 25.91 12.82 33.09
CA PRO A 555 24.98 13.00 31.98
C PRO A 555 25.34 14.21 31.11
N ALA A 556 25.01 14.14 29.82
CA ALA A 556 25.33 15.15 28.83
C ALA A 556 24.53 16.46 29.01
N PRO A 557 25.12 17.64 28.79
CA PRO A 557 24.40 18.90 28.91
C PRO A 557 23.36 19.07 27.79
N ARG A 558 22.09 19.25 28.17
CA ARG A 558 20.87 19.37 27.32
C ARG A 558 20.96 20.24 26.05
N ASN A 559 21.94 21.13 25.93
CA ASN A 559 22.11 22.00 24.76
C ASN A 559 22.89 21.36 23.59
N VAL A 560 23.54 20.20 23.78
CA VAL A 560 24.34 19.52 22.74
C VAL A 560 23.46 18.99 21.60
N TYR A 561 22.27 18.50 21.92
CA TYR A 561 21.41 17.79 20.96
C TYR A 561 20.43 18.73 20.26
N ARG A 562 20.77 19.18 19.05
CA ARG A 562 19.88 19.96 18.17
C ARG A 562 19.88 19.44 16.75
N SER A 563 18.71 19.02 16.28
CA SER A 563 18.47 18.70 14.86
C SER A 563 18.19 19.96 14.03
N HIS A 564 18.44 19.89 12.72
CA HIS A 564 18.08 20.93 11.76
C HIS A 564 16.78 20.56 11.04
N PHE A 565 15.81 21.47 11.01
CA PHE A 565 14.47 21.23 10.41
C PHE A 565 14.53 20.59 9.02
N PHE A 566 15.40 21.03 8.11
CA PHE A 566 15.48 20.45 6.77
C PHE A 566 16.03 19.00 6.76
N LYS A 567 16.89 18.63 7.72
CA LYS A 567 17.33 17.24 7.91
C LYS A 567 16.18 16.37 8.40
N ASP A 568 15.40 16.87 9.37
CA ASP A 568 14.24 16.17 9.93
C ASP A 568 13.10 16.02 8.90
N PHE A 569 12.84 17.09 8.14
CA PHE A 569 11.88 17.10 7.03
C PHE A 569 12.26 16.08 5.95
N TRP A 570 13.52 16.07 5.51
CA TRP A 570 13.99 15.10 4.52
C TRP A 570 13.92 13.66 5.08
N HIS A 571 14.40 13.45 6.31
CA HIS A 571 14.36 12.14 6.96
C HIS A 571 12.94 11.58 7.07
N LEU A 572 11.98 12.40 7.51
CA LEU A 572 10.58 11.97 7.61
C LEU A 572 10.00 11.65 6.22
N ASN A 573 10.27 12.48 5.20
CA ASN A 573 9.75 12.21 3.84
C ASN A 573 10.35 10.94 3.21
N VAL A 574 11.62 10.63 3.47
CA VAL A 574 12.22 9.37 3.01
C VAL A 574 11.71 8.18 3.82
N ALA A 575 11.54 8.30 5.13
CA ALA A 575 10.92 7.25 5.95
C ALA A 575 9.49 6.96 5.50
N MET A 576 8.68 8.00 5.24
CA MET A 576 7.35 7.88 4.62
C MET A 576 7.40 7.12 3.30
N TRP A 577 8.39 7.39 2.44
CA TRP A 577 8.55 6.72 1.14
C TRP A 577 8.91 5.24 1.30
N VAL A 578 9.86 4.91 2.16
CA VAL A 578 10.26 3.54 2.48
C VAL A 578 9.07 2.75 3.04
N SER A 579 8.38 3.27 4.06
CA SER A 579 7.21 2.61 4.64
C SER A 579 6.03 2.49 3.66
N ASN A 580 5.81 3.48 2.80
CA ASN A 580 4.74 3.44 1.79
C ASN A 580 5.01 2.39 0.69
N ASN A 581 6.28 2.05 0.44
CA ASN A 581 6.67 0.96 -0.46
C ASN A 581 6.67 -0.41 0.24
N ALA A 582 6.82 -0.45 1.57
CA ALA A 582 6.71 -1.68 2.36
C ALA A 582 5.26 -2.19 2.54
N LEU A 583 4.24 -1.42 2.12
CA LEU A 583 2.82 -1.81 2.14
C LEU A 583 2.44 -2.77 0.98
N ILE A 584 3.28 -3.78 0.76
CA ILE A 584 3.09 -4.85 -0.22
C ILE A 584 1.95 -5.77 0.27
N PRO A 585 1.01 -6.21 -0.59
CA PRO A 585 0.02 -7.22 -0.20
C PRO A 585 0.71 -8.54 0.17
N ASP A 586 0.29 -9.13 1.28
CA ASP A 586 0.75 -10.42 1.79
C ASP A 586 -0.03 -11.53 1.08
N PRO A 587 0.59 -12.34 0.19
CA PRO A 587 -0.15 -13.22 -0.72
C PRO A 587 -0.85 -14.38 0.00
N ASP A 588 -0.37 -14.75 1.19
CA ASP A 588 -0.95 -15.81 2.02
C ASP A 588 -2.11 -15.30 2.91
N LYS A 589 -2.49 -14.02 2.77
CA LYS A 589 -3.53 -13.35 3.57
C LYS A 589 -4.63 -12.75 2.70
N GLU A 590 -5.83 -13.31 2.78
CA GLU A 590 -7.02 -12.72 2.15
C GLU A 590 -7.40 -11.36 2.81
N ASP A 591 -7.07 -10.25 2.14
CA ASP A 591 -7.59 -8.93 2.49
C ASP A 591 -8.94 -8.68 1.80
N ILE A 592 -10.01 -9.06 2.51
CA ILE A 592 -11.42 -8.91 2.10
C ILE A 592 -11.92 -7.46 1.95
N LEU A 593 -11.09 -6.45 2.26
CA LEU A 593 -11.41 -5.04 2.04
C LEU A 593 -10.69 -4.47 0.81
N SER A 594 -9.56 -5.07 0.43
CA SER A 594 -8.79 -4.70 -0.75
C SER A 594 -9.56 -4.89 -2.06
N SER A 595 -9.11 -4.24 -3.13
CA SER A 595 -9.76 -4.28 -4.46
C SER A 595 -8.75 -3.96 -5.56
N ALA A 596 -8.78 -4.66 -6.69
CA ALA A 596 -7.89 -4.37 -7.80
C ALA A 596 -8.32 -3.10 -8.56
N PRO A 597 -7.40 -2.34 -9.17
CA PRO A 597 -7.73 -1.15 -9.97
C PRO A 597 -8.75 -1.43 -11.09
N THR A 598 -8.71 -2.63 -11.68
CA THR A 598 -9.65 -3.14 -12.69
C THR A 598 -11.11 -3.11 -12.25
N ASP A 599 -11.36 -3.22 -10.95
CA ASP A 599 -12.69 -3.44 -10.40
C ASP A 599 -13.47 -2.14 -10.27
N TRP A 600 -12.75 -1.01 -10.23
CA TRP A 600 -13.32 0.30 -9.93
C TRP A 600 -14.15 0.88 -11.08
N PRO A 601 -13.68 0.98 -12.35
CA PRO A 601 -14.44 1.69 -13.40
C PRO A 601 -15.78 1.04 -13.76
N LEU A 602 -15.95 -0.25 -13.50
CA LEU A 602 -17.20 -1.00 -13.71
C LEU A 602 -18.00 -1.21 -12.41
N LEU A 603 -17.48 -0.77 -11.27
CA LEU A 603 -18.07 -0.94 -9.94
C LEU A 603 -18.36 -2.42 -9.62
N LEU A 604 -17.36 -3.28 -9.80
CA LEU A 604 -17.44 -4.73 -9.51
C LEU A 604 -17.44 -5.04 -8.01
N VAL A 605 -16.91 -4.11 -7.21
CA VAL A 605 -16.73 -4.25 -5.76
C VAL A 605 -17.09 -2.94 -5.05
N GLY A 606 -17.60 -3.07 -3.83
CA GLY A 606 -17.83 -1.98 -2.88
C GLY A 606 -17.25 -2.35 -1.51
N LEU A 607 -16.89 -1.34 -0.70
CA LEU A 607 -16.17 -1.54 0.56
C LEU A 607 -17.10 -1.47 1.79
N ARG A 608 -16.95 -2.42 2.72
CA ARG A 608 -17.69 -2.46 3.99
C ARG A 608 -17.06 -1.50 5.00
N MET A 609 -17.79 -0.47 5.40
CA MET A 609 -17.26 0.64 6.21
C MET A 609 -17.31 0.38 7.73
N CYS A 610 -17.99 -0.66 8.21
CA CYS A 610 -18.19 -0.91 9.65
C CYS A 610 -18.63 -2.37 9.90
N GLY A 611 -18.95 -2.72 11.14
CA GLY A 611 -19.61 -3.99 11.48
C GLY A 611 -21.02 -4.11 10.89
N TRP A 612 -21.45 -5.35 10.61
CA TRP A 612 -22.72 -5.67 9.93
C TRP A 612 -23.69 -6.44 10.85
N GLY A 613 -23.56 -6.31 12.18
CA GLY A 613 -24.54 -6.83 13.14
C GLY A 613 -25.93 -6.18 12.96
N ASP A 614 -27.02 -6.92 13.14
CA ASP A 614 -28.37 -6.47 12.80
C ASP A 614 -28.86 -5.26 13.62
N ASP A 615 -28.35 -5.13 14.84
CA ASP A 615 -28.46 -4.00 15.75
C ASP A 615 -27.70 -2.73 15.26
N GLN A 616 -26.61 -2.92 14.52
CA GLN A 616 -25.70 -1.84 14.10
C GLN A 616 -26.18 -1.08 12.86
N VAL A 617 -25.79 0.20 12.77
CA VAL A 617 -26.00 1.06 11.61
C VAL A 617 -24.92 0.77 10.56
N LYS A 618 -25.31 0.16 9.44
CA LYS A 618 -24.39 -0.38 8.42
C LYS A 618 -24.18 0.64 7.30
N PHE A 619 -22.93 0.86 6.91
CA PHE A 619 -22.57 1.69 5.75
C PHE A 619 -21.80 0.86 4.73
N TYR A 620 -22.06 1.15 3.45
CA TYR A 620 -21.44 0.46 2.34
C TYR A 620 -21.00 1.46 1.27
N LEU A 621 -19.70 1.48 1.01
CA LEU A 621 -19.07 2.38 0.06
C LEU A 621 -19.25 1.83 -1.36
N LEU A 622 -20.39 2.19 -1.96
CA LEU A 622 -20.77 1.81 -3.32
C LEU A 622 -21.16 3.07 -4.11
N GLY A 623 -20.64 3.18 -5.33
CA GLY A 623 -20.96 4.26 -6.26
C GLY A 623 -22.41 4.24 -6.76
N ASN A 624 -22.87 5.33 -7.35
CA ASN A 624 -24.13 5.36 -8.10
C ASN A 624 -23.88 4.68 -9.47
N PRO A 625 -24.43 3.49 -9.78
CA PRO A 625 -24.02 2.73 -10.96
C PRO A 625 -24.24 3.47 -12.29
N ILE A 626 -25.29 4.29 -12.39
CA ILE A 626 -25.53 5.12 -13.58
C ILE A 626 -24.45 6.19 -13.74
N VAL A 627 -24.03 6.84 -12.65
CA VAL A 627 -22.92 7.82 -12.67
C VAL A 627 -21.62 7.13 -13.08
N TRP A 628 -21.30 6.00 -12.47
CA TRP A 628 -20.03 5.29 -12.71
C TRP A 628 -19.96 4.72 -14.12
N TRP A 629 -20.94 3.90 -14.54
CA TRP A 629 -20.94 3.29 -15.87
C TRP A 629 -21.02 4.33 -17.00
N SER A 630 -21.80 5.41 -16.85
CA SER A 630 -21.82 6.48 -17.86
C SER A 630 -20.50 7.26 -17.92
N SER A 631 -19.83 7.47 -16.77
CA SER A 631 -18.51 8.11 -16.73
C SER A 631 -17.42 7.28 -17.42
N THR A 632 -17.37 5.97 -17.14
CA THR A 632 -16.42 5.04 -17.77
C THR A 632 -16.70 4.88 -19.27
N PHE A 633 -17.98 4.79 -19.67
CA PHE A 633 -18.36 4.76 -21.08
C PHE A 633 -18.03 6.07 -21.80
N ALA A 634 -18.21 7.23 -21.15
CA ALA A 634 -17.89 8.53 -21.73
C ALA A 634 -16.40 8.69 -22.07
N LEU A 635 -15.48 8.09 -21.30
CA LEU A 635 -14.05 8.06 -21.66
C LEU A 635 -13.80 7.32 -22.99
N VAL A 636 -14.48 6.19 -23.21
CA VAL A 636 -14.38 5.43 -24.47
C VAL A 636 -15.01 6.21 -25.63
N VAL A 637 -16.19 6.81 -25.42
CA VAL A 637 -16.85 7.65 -26.43
C VAL A 637 -16.00 8.87 -26.77
N PHE A 638 -15.34 9.51 -25.80
CA PHE A 638 -14.43 10.63 -26.05
C PHE A 638 -13.28 10.23 -26.99
N LEU A 639 -12.64 9.08 -26.73
CA LEU A 639 -11.57 8.56 -27.60
C LEU A 639 -12.09 8.26 -29.01
N THR A 640 -13.25 7.59 -29.13
CA THR A 640 -13.85 7.26 -30.44
C THR A 640 -14.23 8.51 -31.24
N VAL A 641 -14.87 9.49 -30.60
CA VAL A 641 -15.28 10.76 -31.22
C VAL A 641 -14.05 11.59 -31.63
N THR A 642 -13.03 11.67 -30.76
CA THR A 642 -11.78 12.38 -31.06
C THR A 642 -11.01 11.72 -32.21
N ALA A 643 -10.91 10.38 -32.23
CA ALA A 643 -10.32 9.66 -33.34
C ALA A 643 -11.08 9.89 -34.66
N ALA A 644 -12.42 9.89 -34.62
CA ALA A 644 -13.25 10.18 -35.78
C ALA A 644 -13.00 11.60 -36.33
N TYR A 645 -12.92 12.61 -35.45
CA TYR A 645 -12.58 13.99 -35.87
C TYR A 645 -11.15 14.10 -36.41
N ILE A 646 -10.15 13.46 -35.79
CA ILE A 646 -8.76 13.47 -36.29
C ILE A 646 -8.69 12.82 -37.68
N ILE A 647 -9.39 11.71 -37.91
CA ILE A 647 -9.45 11.04 -39.23
C ILE A 647 -10.13 11.94 -40.28
N ARG A 648 -11.20 12.66 -39.91
CA ARG A 648 -11.92 13.59 -40.79
C ARG A 648 -11.06 14.83 -41.11
N LEU A 649 -10.40 15.41 -40.11
CA LEU A 649 -9.45 16.51 -40.26
C LEU A 649 -8.26 16.12 -41.17
N ARG A 650 -7.69 14.92 -41.01
CA ARG A 650 -6.65 14.39 -41.92
C ARG A 650 -7.16 14.25 -43.36
N ARG A 651 -8.45 13.96 -43.56
CA ARG A 651 -9.14 13.93 -44.86
C ARG A 651 -9.61 15.31 -45.34
N GLN A 652 -9.17 16.41 -44.73
CA GLN A 652 -9.56 17.80 -45.04
C GLN A 652 -11.07 18.08 -44.87
N ILE A 653 -11.74 17.33 -43.99
CA ILE A 653 -13.15 17.54 -43.61
C ILE A 653 -13.18 18.27 -42.27
N TYR A 654 -13.58 19.54 -42.30
CA TYR A 654 -13.61 20.42 -41.13
C TYR A 654 -15.01 20.47 -40.51
N ASP A 655 -15.24 19.67 -39.47
CA ASP A 655 -16.54 19.58 -38.79
C ASP A 655 -16.88 20.80 -37.90
N MET A 656 -15.89 21.63 -37.57
CA MET A 656 -16.05 22.77 -36.67
C MET A 656 -14.99 23.85 -36.91
N SER A 657 -15.23 25.06 -36.41
CA SER A 657 -14.27 26.17 -36.47
C SER A 657 -13.06 25.93 -35.56
N PRO A 658 -11.88 26.52 -35.86
CA PRO A 658 -10.65 26.31 -35.08
C PRO A 658 -10.82 26.51 -33.57
N ALA A 659 -11.42 27.63 -33.14
CA ALA A 659 -11.65 27.91 -31.72
C ALA A 659 -12.61 26.90 -31.03
N ARG A 660 -13.50 26.22 -31.77
CA ARG A 660 -14.33 25.14 -31.21
C ARG A 660 -13.55 23.82 -31.13
N TRP A 661 -12.68 23.56 -32.11
CA TRP A 661 -11.77 22.41 -32.08
C TRP A 661 -10.78 22.52 -30.92
N GLU A 662 -10.19 23.69 -30.72
CA GLU A 662 -9.32 24.03 -29.60
C GLU A 662 -10.04 23.84 -28.26
N HIS A 663 -11.25 24.38 -28.10
CA HIS A 663 -12.07 24.19 -26.89
C HIS A 663 -12.43 22.71 -26.62
N PHE A 664 -12.86 21.98 -27.64
CA PHE A 664 -13.16 20.54 -27.54
C PHE A 664 -11.92 19.75 -27.13
N LEU A 665 -10.76 20.03 -27.75
CA LEU A 665 -9.50 19.40 -27.39
C LEU A 665 -9.06 19.77 -25.98
N TYR A 666 -9.09 21.04 -25.57
CA TYR A 666 -8.71 21.46 -24.22
C TYR A 666 -9.53 20.73 -23.15
N VAL A 667 -10.86 20.86 -23.18
CA VAL A 667 -11.73 20.25 -22.16
C VAL A 667 -11.58 18.73 -22.16
N GLY A 668 -11.68 18.09 -23.34
CA GLY A 668 -11.59 16.65 -23.46
C GLY A 668 -10.24 16.07 -23.02
N LYS A 669 -9.13 16.70 -23.42
CA LYS A 669 -7.77 16.30 -23.05
C LYS A 669 -7.50 16.51 -21.57
N THR A 670 -7.86 17.66 -20.99
CA THR A 670 -7.65 17.93 -19.56
C THR A 670 -8.45 16.96 -18.68
N LEU A 671 -9.68 16.62 -19.05
CA LEU A 671 -10.47 15.62 -18.33
C LEU A 671 -9.94 14.19 -18.56
N PHE A 672 -9.61 13.81 -19.79
CA PHE A 672 -9.10 12.46 -20.09
C PHE A 672 -7.73 12.20 -19.45
N LEU A 673 -6.77 13.12 -19.58
CA LEU A 673 -5.48 13.04 -18.90
C LEU A 673 -5.63 13.13 -17.39
N GLY A 674 -6.59 13.92 -16.88
CA GLY A 674 -6.90 13.98 -15.46
C GLY A 674 -7.33 12.61 -14.91
N TRP A 675 -8.24 11.92 -15.59
CA TRP A 675 -8.60 10.53 -15.25
C TRP A 675 -7.39 9.59 -15.37
N LEU A 676 -6.68 9.63 -16.51
CA LEU A 676 -5.56 8.74 -16.84
C LEU A 676 -4.46 8.79 -15.77
N LEU A 677 -4.04 9.99 -15.39
CA LEU A 677 -2.97 10.23 -14.40
C LEU A 677 -3.38 9.81 -12.98
N HIS A 678 -4.67 9.87 -12.64
CA HIS A 678 -5.17 9.43 -11.32
C HIS A 678 -5.57 7.96 -11.30
N TYR A 679 -5.59 7.25 -12.43
CA TYR A 679 -5.99 5.85 -12.53
C TYR A 679 -4.81 4.91 -12.83
N ILE A 680 -4.08 5.16 -13.92
CA ILE A 680 -3.03 4.25 -14.43
C ILE A 680 -1.92 3.95 -13.40
N PRO A 681 -1.43 4.89 -12.58
CA PRO A 681 -0.38 4.58 -11.59
C PRO A 681 -0.78 3.46 -10.62
N PHE A 682 -2.05 3.33 -10.26
CA PHE A 682 -2.50 2.26 -9.37
C PHE A 682 -2.38 0.86 -10.01
N GLY A 683 -2.45 0.75 -11.34
CA GLY A 683 -2.17 -0.49 -12.07
C GLY A 683 -0.68 -0.86 -12.16
N ILE A 684 0.22 0.03 -11.74
CA ILE A 684 1.69 -0.15 -11.72
C ILE A 684 2.19 -0.32 -10.26
N MET A 685 1.41 0.13 -9.28
CA MET A 685 1.76 0.12 -7.85
C MET A 685 1.55 -1.25 -7.20
N GLY A 686 2.64 -1.99 -6.96
CA GLY A 686 2.65 -3.27 -6.23
C GLY A 686 2.41 -3.17 -4.71
N ARG A 687 1.32 -2.53 -4.30
CA ARG A 687 0.93 -2.26 -2.91
C ARG A 687 -0.58 -2.43 -2.71
N VAL A 688 -1.03 -2.53 -1.46
CA VAL A 688 -2.47 -2.64 -1.15
C VAL A 688 -3.22 -1.40 -1.66
N THR A 689 -4.35 -1.64 -2.33
CA THR A 689 -5.27 -0.62 -2.87
C THR A 689 -6.74 -0.94 -2.59
N TYR A 690 -7.55 0.12 -2.54
CA TYR A 690 -8.95 0.11 -2.12
C TYR A 690 -9.77 1.03 -3.05
N LEU A 691 -11.07 0.78 -3.19
CA LEU A 691 -11.99 1.52 -4.08
C LEU A 691 -11.89 3.06 -3.97
N HIS A 692 -11.63 3.60 -2.78
CA HIS A 692 -11.55 5.05 -2.57
C HIS A 692 -10.39 5.72 -3.33
N HIS A 693 -9.36 4.97 -3.72
CA HIS A 693 -8.28 5.48 -4.58
C HIS A 693 -8.75 5.89 -5.98
N TYR A 694 -9.87 5.34 -6.47
CA TYR A 694 -10.45 5.76 -7.74
C TYR A 694 -11.12 7.14 -7.69
N PHE A 695 -11.50 7.63 -6.50
CA PHE A 695 -12.37 8.79 -6.35
C PHE A 695 -11.84 10.09 -6.99
N PRO A 696 -10.52 10.40 -6.96
CA PRO A 696 -9.97 11.52 -7.71
C PRO A 696 -10.08 11.34 -9.23
N ALA A 697 -9.83 10.14 -9.77
CA ALA A 697 -9.97 9.85 -11.20
C ALA A 697 -11.43 9.96 -11.66
N LEU A 698 -12.35 9.39 -10.87
CA LEU A 698 -13.79 9.44 -11.09
C LEU A 698 -14.31 10.87 -11.27
N TYR A 699 -13.73 11.88 -10.61
CA TYR A 699 -14.18 13.28 -10.75
C TYR A 699 -14.04 13.78 -12.19
N PHE A 700 -12.90 13.51 -12.83
CA PHE A 700 -12.68 13.87 -14.24
C PHE A 700 -13.57 13.07 -15.18
N ALA A 701 -13.81 11.79 -14.89
CA ALA A 701 -14.73 10.95 -15.67
C ALA A 701 -16.19 11.44 -15.55
N ILE A 702 -16.63 11.87 -14.36
CA ILE A 702 -17.96 12.45 -14.14
C ILE A 702 -18.13 13.73 -14.97
N LEU A 703 -17.11 14.59 -15.07
CA LEU A 703 -17.14 15.80 -15.89
C LEU A 703 -17.12 15.50 -17.41
N MET A 704 -16.61 14.35 -17.84
CA MET A 704 -16.62 13.93 -19.25
C MET A 704 -18.05 13.70 -19.79
N VAL A 705 -18.96 13.17 -18.95
CA VAL A 705 -20.35 12.88 -19.33
C VAL A 705 -21.13 14.14 -19.78
N PRO A 706 -21.25 15.21 -18.97
CA PRO A 706 -21.96 16.42 -19.37
C PRO A 706 -21.27 17.15 -20.53
N PHE A 707 -19.92 17.13 -20.61
CA PHE A 707 -19.18 17.68 -21.76
C PHE A 707 -19.57 16.99 -23.07
N LEU A 708 -19.50 15.65 -23.13
CA LEU A 708 -19.88 14.91 -24.33
C LEU A 708 -21.36 15.03 -24.66
N LEU A 709 -22.25 15.01 -23.66
CA LEU A 709 -23.69 15.19 -23.89
C LEU A 709 -24.00 16.57 -24.48
N ASP A 710 -23.37 17.65 -24.00
CA ASP A 710 -23.59 18.99 -24.54
C ASP A 710 -23.04 19.14 -25.96
N HIS A 711 -21.86 18.56 -26.24
CA HIS A 711 -21.23 18.53 -27.56
C HIS A 711 -22.05 17.71 -28.58
N ILE A 712 -22.37 16.45 -28.26
CA ILE A 712 -23.13 15.55 -29.16
C ILE A 712 -24.54 16.09 -29.42
N THR A 713 -25.18 16.69 -28.42
CA THR A 713 -26.53 17.28 -28.59
C THR A 713 -26.52 18.73 -29.10
N MET A 714 -25.37 19.32 -29.43
CA MET A 714 -25.29 20.74 -29.78
C MET A 714 -26.12 21.13 -31.03
N HIS A 715 -26.23 20.21 -31.98
CA HIS A 715 -27.02 20.36 -33.21
C HIS A 715 -28.44 19.79 -33.10
N ALA A 716 -28.78 19.15 -31.97
CA ALA A 716 -30.12 18.58 -31.76
C ALA A 716 -31.15 19.69 -31.51
N HIS A 717 -32.38 19.48 -32.00
CA HIS A 717 -33.47 20.40 -31.72
C HIS A 717 -33.70 20.56 -30.20
N LYS A 718 -33.99 21.78 -29.74
CA LYS A 718 -34.04 22.14 -28.31
C LYS A 718 -34.84 21.14 -27.47
N ARG A 719 -36.02 20.72 -27.91
CA ARG A 719 -36.87 19.74 -27.19
C ARG A 719 -36.18 18.38 -27.01
N THR A 720 -35.44 17.92 -28.03
CA THR A 720 -34.70 16.65 -28.00
C THR A 720 -33.55 16.72 -27.02
N ARG A 721 -32.79 17.82 -27.02
CA ARG A 721 -31.72 18.04 -26.01
C ARG A 721 -32.29 18.18 -24.59
N ASP A 722 -33.35 18.97 -24.41
CA ASP A 722 -34.01 19.14 -23.12
C ASP A 722 -34.52 17.78 -22.58
N LEU A 723 -35.03 16.89 -23.45
CA LEU A 723 -35.42 15.53 -23.11
C LEU A 723 -34.22 14.63 -22.74
N ILE A 724 -33.14 14.65 -23.51
CA ILE A 724 -31.93 13.84 -23.22
C ILE A 724 -31.34 14.21 -21.85
N PHE A 725 -31.21 15.51 -21.56
CA PHE A 725 -30.76 15.95 -20.24
C PHE A 725 -31.76 15.56 -19.14
N ALA A 726 -33.07 15.70 -19.36
CA ALA A 726 -34.09 15.29 -18.39
C ALA A 726 -34.03 13.78 -18.06
N ILE A 727 -33.77 12.93 -19.06
CA ILE A 727 -33.56 11.48 -18.88
C ILE A 727 -32.29 11.23 -18.04
N ALA A 728 -31.18 11.92 -18.33
CA ALA A 728 -29.95 11.80 -17.56
C ALA A 728 -30.13 12.21 -16.09
N PHE A 729 -30.78 13.35 -15.83
CA PHE A 729 -31.13 13.77 -14.47
C PHE A 729 -32.02 12.74 -13.77
N PHE A 730 -33.08 12.25 -14.44
CA PHE A 730 -33.99 11.26 -13.87
C PHE A 730 -33.28 9.94 -13.53
N ALA A 731 -32.40 9.45 -14.39
CA ALA A 731 -31.65 8.21 -14.17
C ALA A 731 -30.68 8.35 -12.97
N VAL A 732 -29.96 9.47 -12.86
CA VAL A 732 -29.05 9.73 -11.72
C VAL A 732 -29.85 9.86 -10.41
N ILE A 733 -30.95 10.61 -10.41
CA ILE A 733 -31.79 10.85 -9.23
C ILE A 733 -32.49 9.56 -8.77
N SER A 734 -33.12 8.80 -9.67
CA SER A 734 -33.83 7.57 -9.30
C SER A 734 -32.86 6.51 -8.75
N THR A 735 -31.68 6.38 -9.36
CA THR A 735 -30.61 5.48 -8.88
C THR A 735 -30.07 5.91 -7.52
N PHE A 736 -29.85 7.22 -7.30
CA PHE A 736 -29.48 7.73 -5.98
C PHE A 736 -30.55 7.43 -4.92
N LEU A 737 -31.83 7.72 -5.18
CA LEU A 737 -32.90 7.44 -4.22
C LEU A 737 -32.94 5.95 -3.87
N TYR A 738 -32.66 5.07 -4.83
CA TYR A 738 -32.58 3.63 -4.61
C TYR A 738 -31.41 3.21 -3.69
N PHE A 739 -30.18 3.67 -3.97
CA PHE A 739 -28.97 3.27 -3.25
C PHE A 739 -28.62 4.12 -2.00
N SER A 740 -29.20 5.32 -1.84
CA SER A 740 -28.88 6.27 -0.77
C SER A 740 -28.89 5.73 0.68
N PRO A 741 -29.69 4.71 1.07
CA PRO A 741 -29.59 4.14 2.42
C PRO A 741 -28.22 3.53 2.74
N LEU A 742 -27.43 3.13 1.74
CA LEU A 742 -26.07 2.60 1.93
C LEU A 742 -25.10 3.67 2.45
N ALA A 743 -25.33 4.94 2.10
CA ALA A 743 -24.54 6.10 2.54
C ALA A 743 -25.17 6.83 3.75
N PHE A 744 -26.50 6.79 3.89
CA PHE A 744 -27.24 7.34 5.04
C PHE A 744 -27.35 6.40 6.26
N GLY A 745 -26.89 5.15 6.12
CA GLY A 745 -26.89 4.13 7.15
C GLY A 745 -28.12 3.22 7.08
N VAL A 746 -27.88 1.92 6.93
CA VAL A 746 -28.89 0.87 6.95
C VAL A 746 -29.11 0.42 8.39
N THR A 747 -30.36 0.19 8.80
CA THR A 747 -30.72 -0.26 10.16
C THR A 747 -31.58 -1.52 10.11
N GLY A 748 -31.32 -2.46 11.04
CA GLY A 748 -31.98 -3.75 11.08
C GLY A 748 -31.34 -4.79 10.14
N PRO A 749 -32.03 -5.92 9.90
CA PRO A 749 -31.50 -7.04 9.13
C PRO A 749 -31.11 -6.70 7.70
N ILE A 750 -29.87 -7.04 7.34
CA ILE A 750 -29.31 -6.73 6.02
C ILE A 750 -30.08 -7.41 4.89
N GLU A 751 -30.69 -8.58 5.13
CA GLU A 751 -31.52 -9.32 4.15
C GLU A 751 -32.62 -8.47 3.49
N LYS A 752 -33.14 -7.46 4.21
CA LYS A 752 -34.14 -6.51 3.70
C LYS A 752 -33.60 -5.62 2.57
N MET A 753 -32.28 -5.62 2.35
CA MET A 753 -31.60 -4.92 1.26
C MET A 753 -31.31 -5.81 0.05
N ARG A 754 -31.69 -7.11 0.05
CA ARG A 754 -31.27 -8.08 -0.99
C ARG A 754 -31.59 -7.66 -2.42
N GLY A 755 -32.74 -7.03 -2.65
CA GLY A 755 -33.09 -6.48 -3.98
C GLY A 755 -32.13 -5.41 -4.52
N ARG A 756 -31.29 -4.80 -3.67
CA ARG A 756 -30.27 -3.81 -4.04
C ARG A 756 -28.94 -4.42 -4.47
N GLN A 757 -28.82 -5.75 -4.55
CA GLN A 757 -27.74 -6.38 -5.32
C GLN A 757 -27.92 -6.04 -6.80
N THR A 758 -26.93 -5.40 -7.42
CA THR A 758 -26.82 -5.44 -8.88
C THR A 758 -26.21 -6.79 -9.27
N ALA A 759 -26.49 -7.28 -10.49
CA ALA A 759 -25.86 -8.51 -11.00
C ALA A 759 -24.31 -8.44 -11.08
N VAL A 760 -23.76 -7.24 -10.93
CA VAL A 760 -22.33 -6.93 -10.91
C VAL A 760 -21.75 -6.91 -9.48
N ASN A 761 -22.60 -6.96 -8.45
CA ASN A 761 -22.24 -6.91 -7.01
C ASN A 761 -22.90 -8.06 -6.22
N GLU A 762 -23.16 -9.24 -6.82
CA GLU A 762 -23.77 -10.37 -6.12
C GLU A 762 -23.00 -10.75 -4.84
N MET A 763 -21.67 -10.85 -4.98
CA MET A 763 -20.75 -11.36 -3.96
C MET A 763 -20.49 -10.38 -2.80
N SER A 764 -20.53 -9.07 -3.07
CA SER A 764 -19.90 -8.05 -2.24
C SER A 764 -20.79 -7.53 -1.08
N ILE A 765 -22.11 -7.42 -1.31
CA ILE A 765 -23.05 -7.01 -0.25
C ILE A 765 -23.28 -8.16 0.74
N PHE A 766 -23.67 -9.35 0.28
CA PHE A 766 -24.20 -10.40 1.18
C PHE A 766 -23.18 -11.44 1.67
N GLY A 767 -22.04 -11.61 0.98
CA GLY A 767 -20.91 -12.39 1.50
C GLY A 767 -21.22 -13.85 1.86
N ASN A 768 -21.92 -14.59 1.00
CA ASN A 768 -21.92 -16.05 1.03
C ASN A 768 -22.37 -16.69 -0.30
N ASN A 769 -21.96 -17.96 -0.51
CA ASN A 769 -22.23 -18.83 -1.67
C ASN A 769 -21.55 -18.48 -3.02
N ALA A 770 -20.26 -18.84 -3.14
CA ALA A 770 -19.58 -18.98 -4.44
C ALA A 770 -20.26 -19.99 -5.40
N SER A 771 -21.11 -20.88 -4.88
CA SER A 771 -21.88 -21.86 -5.66
C SER A 771 -22.92 -21.25 -6.62
N VAL A 772 -23.29 -19.96 -6.46
CA VAL A 772 -24.24 -19.30 -7.36
C VAL A 772 -23.59 -18.96 -8.71
N MET A 773 -22.41 -18.34 -8.71
CA MET A 773 -21.69 -18.02 -9.95
C MET A 773 -21.41 -19.26 -10.80
N GLN A 774 -21.04 -20.38 -10.18
CA GLN A 774 -20.73 -21.60 -10.92
C GLN A 774 -21.96 -22.20 -11.64
N SER A 775 -23.19 -21.93 -11.17
CA SER A 775 -24.41 -22.35 -11.88
C SER A 775 -24.85 -21.38 -12.98
N GLN A 776 -24.60 -20.06 -12.84
CA GLN A 776 -25.01 -19.07 -13.84
C GLN A 776 -23.95 -18.83 -14.93
N CYS A 777 -22.66 -18.90 -14.62
CA CYS A 777 -21.59 -18.84 -15.63
C CYS A 777 -21.67 -20.01 -16.62
N LEU A 778 -22.17 -21.18 -16.23
CA LEU A 778 -22.47 -22.27 -17.16
C LEU A 778 -23.52 -21.85 -18.21
N SER A 779 -24.67 -21.31 -17.77
CA SER A 779 -25.74 -20.89 -18.68
C SER A 779 -25.38 -19.74 -19.64
N ILE A 780 -24.31 -18.99 -19.36
CA ILE A 780 -23.77 -17.95 -20.26
C ILE A 780 -22.62 -18.51 -21.13
N GLY A 781 -21.79 -19.41 -20.58
CA GLY A 781 -20.76 -20.12 -21.33
C GLY A 781 -21.33 -20.97 -22.47
N ASP A 782 -22.46 -21.64 -22.24
CA ASP A 782 -23.18 -22.44 -23.23
C ASP A 782 -23.74 -21.62 -24.41
N SER A 783 -23.81 -20.28 -24.28
CA SER A 783 -24.16 -19.38 -25.39
C SER A 783 -22.94 -18.88 -26.19
N LEU A 784 -21.72 -19.06 -25.67
CA LEU A 784 -20.46 -18.60 -26.28
C LEU A 784 -19.67 -19.76 -26.92
N THR A 785 -19.77 -20.98 -26.41
CA THR A 785 -19.23 -22.19 -27.06
C THR A 785 -19.79 -22.37 -28.48
N LEU A 786 -21.08 -22.07 -28.69
CA LEU A 786 -21.73 -22.14 -30.00
C LEU A 786 -21.07 -21.23 -31.06
N PHE A 787 -20.44 -20.13 -30.65
CA PHE A 787 -19.76 -19.20 -31.56
C PHE A 787 -18.33 -19.63 -31.89
N HIS A 788 -17.67 -20.40 -31.01
CA HIS A 788 -16.32 -20.91 -31.25
C HIS A 788 -16.30 -22.19 -32.10
N THR A 789 -17.32 -23.05 -31.99
CA THR A 789 -17.42 -24.26 -32.85
C THR A 789 -17.71 -23.96 -34.33
N LEU A 790 -18.07 -22.73 -34.69
CA LEU A 790 -18.34 -22.34 -36.08
C LEU A 790 -17.11 -21.80 -36.82
N THR A 791 -16.08 -21.29 -36.13
CA THR A 791 -14.85 -20.79 -36.77
C THR A 791 -13.83 -21.88 -37.06
N ASP A 792 -13.66 -22.88 -36.18
CA ASP A 792 -12.73 -24.00 -36.41
C ASP A 792 -13.22 -25.00 -37.48
N MET A 793 -14.49 -24.92 -37.89
CA MET A 793 -15.08 -25.77 -38.94
C MET A 793 -14.85 -25.28 -40.38
N GLN A 794 -14.22 -24.11 -40.59
CA GLN A 794 -13.97 -23.57 -41.94
C GLN A 794 -12.47 -23.47 -42.34
N LEU A 795 -11.56 -24.04 -41.54
CA LEU A 795 -10.11 -24.06 -41.80
C LEU A 795 -9.52 -25.49 -41.91
N ARG A 796 -10.32 -26.45 -42.39
CA ARG A 796 -9.89 -27.86 -42.60
C ARG A 796 -10.24 -28.48 -43.96
N ASP A 797 -10.78 -27.70 -44.89
CA ASP A 797 -11.18 -28.16 -46.25
C ASP A 797 -10.33 -27.55 -47.39
N HIS A 798 -9.19 -26.93 -47.04
CA HIS A 798 -8.23 -26.40 -48.00
C HIS A 798 -6.81 -26.83 -47.65
N ASP A 799 -6.39 -27.96 -48.25
CA ASP A 799 -5.13 -28.16 -48.97
C ASP A 799 -4.74 -29.64 -48.96
N ASN A 800 -5.17 -30.37 -50.00
CA ASN A 800 -4.81 -31.77 -50.19
C ASN A 800 -4.87 -32.16 -51.69
N LYS A 801 -3.82 -31.81 -52.44
CA LYS A 801 -3.57 -32.27 -53.82
C LYS A 801 -2.12 -32.00 -54.26
N GLU A 802 -1.64 -32.84 -55.18
CA GLU A 802 -0.40 -32.73 -55.98
C GLU A 802 0.91 -32.75 -55.16
N THR A 803 1.62 -33.88 -54.95
CA THR A 803 2.29 -34.89 -55.84
C THR A 803 3.77 -34.60 -56.16
N ASP A 804 4.63 -35.39 -55.52
CA ASP A 804 5.88 -36.01 -56.02
C ASP A 804 7.12 -35.18 -56.45
N VAL A 805 8.23 -35.95 -56.52
CA VAL A 805 9.55 -35.69 -57.17
C VAL A 805 10.66 -35.05 -56.32
N ASP A 806 11.34 -35.93 -55.58
CA ASP A 806 12.79 -36.24 -55.67
C ASP A 806 13.87 -35.14 -55.44
N THR A 807 14.70 -35.35 -54.41
CA THR A 807 16.18 -35.59 -54.46
C THR A 807 16.80 -35.36 -53.07
N GLY A 808 18.05 -35.81 -52.80
CA GLY A 808 18.82 -35.12 -51.73
C GLY A 808 20.06 -35.75 -51.09
N ASP A 809 20.09 -37.05 -50.82
CA ASP A 809 21.32 -37.83 -50.51
C ASP A 809 22.11 -37.55 -49.18
N LYS A 810 22.96 -38.53 -48.81
CA LYS A 810 24.17 -38.51 -47.93
C LYS A 810 24.11 -38.33 -46.38
N ARG A 811 24.33 -39.48 -45.71
CA ARG A 811 25.50 -39.82 -44.82
C ARG A 811 25.73 -39.06 -43.49
N SER A 812 26.40 -39.61 -42.46
CA SER A 812 26.77 -41.01 -42.11
C SER A 812 27.47 -41.13 -40.73
N HIS A 813 27.35 -42.32 -40.12
CA HIS A 813 28.11 -42.96 -39.02
C HIS A 813 27.58 -42.73 -37.59
N ALA A 814 27.38 -43.75 -36.72
CA ALA A 814 28.24 -44.87 -36.28
C ALA A 814 29.40 -44.41 -35.33
N ASP A 815 29.75 -45.10 -34.23
CA ASP A 815 29.40 -46.48 -33.83
C ASP A 815 29.38 -46.75 -32.29
N GLN A 816 29.09 -48.02 -31.93
CA GLN A 816 29.02 -48.71 -30.62
C GLN A 816 30.25 -48.57 -29.68
N GLY A 817 30.24 -48.96 -28.38
CA GLY A 817 29.20 -49.51 -27.48
C GLY A 817 29.75 -50.54 -26.44
N LYS A 818 28.88 -51.11 -25.56
CA LYS A 818 29.07 -52.34 -24.71
C LYS A 818 30.06 -52.26 -23.50
N HIS A 819 30.04 -53.09 -22.43
CA HIS A 819 29.10 -54.10 -21.88
C HIS A 819 29.37 -54.38 -20.35
N ASP A 820 28.32 -54.77 -19.60
CA ASP A 820 28.19 -55.83 -18.56
C ASP A 820 29.14 -56.06 -17.33
N SER A 821 28.51 -56.06 -16.13
CA SER A 821 28.38 -57.20 -15.15
C SER A 821 29.03 -57.25 -13.73
N LYS A 822 28.14 -57.47 -12.73
CA LYS A 822 28.14 -58.40 -11.54
C LYS A 822 29.21 -58.36 -10.39
N LYS A 823 28.67 -58.16 -9.16
CA LYS A 823 28.93 -58.76 -7.80
C LYS A 823 30.06 -59.82 -7.65
N GLN A 824 30.78 -60.00 -6.51
CA GLN A 824 30.29 -60.25 -5.11
C GLN A 824 31.46 -60.47 -4.07
N LYS A 825 31.15 -60.57 -2.74
CA LYS A 825 31.90 -61.22 -1.60
C LYS A 825 33.05 -60.43 -0.89
N THR A 826 33.42 -60.58 0.42
CA THR A 826 32.93 -61.38 1.60
C THR A 826 33.53 -60.95 2.99
N LYS A 827 32.78 -61.21 4.10
CA LYS A 827 33.20 -61.66 5.49
C LYS A 827 34.01 -60.72 6.45
N GLN A 828 33.60 -60.52 7.73
CA GLN A 828 34.02 -61.13 9.04
C GLN A 828 35.47 -60.77 9.48
N GLU A 829 35.88 -60.70 10.77
CA GLU A 829 35.28 -60.87 12.13
C GLU A 829 36.29 -60.29 13.17
N GLU A 830 35.88 -59.92 14.40
CA GLU A 830 36.79 -59.90 15.58
C GLU A 830 36.04 -59.82 16.93
N ASP A 831 36.71 -60.16 18.05
CA ASP A 831 36.10 -60.59 19.34
C ASP A 831 37.06 -60.36 20.54
N ASN A 832 36.59 -60.55 21.80
CA ASN A 832 37.35 -60.58 23.10
C ASN A 832 37.95 -59.27 23.70
N ILE A 833 38.35 -59.17 25.00
CA ILE A 833 37.75 -59.55 26.32
C ILE A 833 38.59 -58.95 27.51
N GLY A 834 38.00 -58.74 28.70
CA GLY A 834 38.67 -58.46 30.01
C GLY A 834 38.19 -57.17 30.71
N ASN A 835 37.70 -57.13 31.97
CA ASN A 835 38.25 -57.51 33.30
C ASN A 835 39.50 -56.67 33.69
N GLU A 836 39.66 -56.06 34.88
CA GLU A 836 38.89 -55.93 36.15
C GLU A 836 39.43 -54.65 36.90
N THR A 837 38.97 -54.10 38.04
CA THR A 837 38.16 -54.58 39.20
C THR A 837 37.46 -53.40 39.96
N LEU A 838 36.88 -53.69 41.14
CA LEU A 838 36.30 -52.87 42.24
C LEU A 838 37.31 -51.88 42.94
N ASP A 839 36.97 -50.96 43.88
CA ASP A 839 35.78 -50.83 44.75
C ASP A 839 35.49 -49.39 45.29
N HIS A 840 34.33 -49.21 45.97
CA HIS A 840 33.76 -48.03 46.69
C HIS A 840 34.73 -47.01 47.38
N LYS A 841 34.42 -45.69 47.59
CA LYS A 841 33.17 -45.08 48.13
C LYS A 841 33.10 -43.51 48.02
N GLU A 842 31.94 -42.95 48.42
CA GLU A 842 31.46 -41.55 48.54
C GLU A 842 32.45 -40.46 49.08
N ALA A 843 32.33 -39.15 48.79
CA ALA A 843 31.57 -38.37 47.77
C ALA A 843 31.94 -36.85 47.82
N GLU A 844 32.02 -36.11 46.69
CA GLU A 844 31.98 -34.62 46.66
C GLU A 844 31.75 -33.98 45.25
N ASP A 845 31.09 -32.81 45.25
CA ASP A 845 30.98 -31.72 44.23
C ASP A 845 30.58 -32.01 42.73
N ARG A 846 30.69 -30.98 41.88
CA ARG A 846 29.88 -30.72 40.65
C ARG A 846 30.31 -31.52 39.41
N GLY A 847 29.32 -31.79 38.54
CA GLY A 847 29.52 -31.71 37.08
C GLY A 847 28.75 -32.72 36.24
N ALA A 848 27.92 -32.23 35.31
CA ALA A 848 27.42 -33.00 34.17
C ALA A 848 27.96 -32.37 32.88
N LYS A 849 28.48 -33.20 31.96
CA LYS A 849 29.14 -32.80 30.71
C LYS A 849 28.22 -33.03 29.49
N PRO A 850 28.52 -32.46 28.32
CA PRO A 850 27.62 -32.52 27.15
C PRO A 850 27.55 -33.94 26.56
N HIS A 851 26.45 -34.19 25.84
CA HIS A 851 26.33 -35.31 24.91
C HIS A 851 26.74 -34.89 23.50
N ASP A 852 27.25 -35.85 22.74
CA ASP A 852 27.88 -35.67 21.43
C ASP A 852 26.87 -35.52 20.28
N GLU A 853 27.28 -34.92 19.16
CA GLU A 853 26.40 -34.65 18.01
C GLU A 853 26.22 -35.87 17.08
N SER A 854 25.00 -36.08 16.58
CA SER A 854 24.81 -36.85 15.34
C SER A 854 23.52 -36.44 14.60
N ASN A 855 23.63 -36.38 13.27
CA ASN A 855 22.64 -36.02 12.24
C ASN A 855 21.14 -35.95 12.62
N GLY A 856 20.49 -34.90 12.12
CA GLY A 856 19.07 -34.61 12.33
C GLY A 856 18.10 -35.73 11.95
N LYS A 857 17.50 -36.32 12.99
CA LYS A 857 16.09 -36.68 13.12
C LYS A 857 15.73 -36.64 14.60
N LEU A 858 14.46 -36.39 14.95
CA LEU A 858 14.01 -36.50 16.34
C LEU A 858 14.26 -37.92 16.85
N PRO A 859 14.75 -38.10 18.10
CA PRO A 859 15.13 -39.42 18.61
C PRO A 859 13.91 -40.34 18.65
N LYS A 860 14.07 -41.58 18.16
CA LYS A 860 13.01 -42.60 18.22
C LYS A 860 12.69 -42.94 19.68
N SER A 861 11.40 -43.11 20.01
CA SER A 861 10.99 -43.32 21.40
C SER A 861 11.49 -44.67 21.92
N THR A 862 11.75 -44.73 23.23
CA THR A 862 12.01 -46.00 23.91
C THR A 862 10.66 -46.67 24.23
N PRO A 863 10.50 -48.00 24.06
CA PRO A 863 9.20 -48.67 24.22
C PRO A 863 8.50 -48.31 25.54
N ALA A 864 7.33 -47.65 25.41
CA ALA A 864 6.69 -46.94 26.51
C ALA A 864 6.31 -47.87 27.68
N LYS A 865 6.81 -47.54 28.88
CA LYS A 865 6.34 -48.14 30.12
C LYS A 865 4.91 -47.65 30.41
N GLN A 866 3.93 -48.54 30.24
CA GLN A 866 2.57 -48.30 30.72
C GLN A 866 2.58 -48.06 32.24
N ASN A 867 2.18 -46.86 32.70
CA ASN A 867 1.29 -46.68 33.86
C ASN A 867 1.04 -45.20 34.21
N LYS A 868 -0.11 -44.68 33.77
CA LYS A 868 -1.06 -43.84 34.53
C LYS A 868 -2.26 -43.55 33.64
N GLN A 869 -3.43 -44.06 34.01
CA GLN A 869 -4.68 -43.69 33.35
C GLN A 869 -5.30 -42.52 34.12
N ALA A 870 -5.28 -41.33 33.52
CA ALA A 870 -5.90 -40.13 34.06
C ALA A 870 -7.43 -40.19 33.92
N SER A 871 -8.16 -39.45 34.76
CA SER A 871 -9.61 -39.29 34.60
C SER A 871 -9.94 -38.36 33.42
N ARG A 872 -11.03 -38.66 32.69
CA ARG A 872 -11.58 -37.76 31.67
C ARG A 872 -11.77 -36.33 32.21
N PRO A 873 -11.56 -35.29 31.38
CA PRO A 873 -11.62 -33.89 31.81
C PRO A 873 -13.04 -33.46 32.22
N LYS A 874 -13.12 -32.41 33.06
CA LYS A 874 -14.38 -31.79 33.50
C LYS A 874 -14.62 -30.53 32.68
N ARG A 875 -15.86 -30.25 32.24
CA ARG A 875 -16.19 -28.95 31.63
C ARG A 875 -16.30 -27.86 32.71
N SER A 876 -15.73 -26.69 32.42
CA SER A 876 -15.78 -25.49 33.23
C SER A 876 -17.20 -24.91 33.25
N GLU A 877 -17.85 -24.82 34.42
CA GLU A 877 -19.16 -24.18 34.56
C GLU A 877 -19.15 -22.67 34.21
N LYS A 878 -17.98 -22.04 34.19
CA LYS A 878 -17.82 -20.60 33.94
C LYS A 878 -17.49 -20.24 32.49
N THR A 879 -16.81 -21.13 31.78
CA THR A 879 -16.27 -20.84 30.43
C THR A 879 -16.63 -21.90 29.38
N GLY A 880 -17.07 -23.09 29.80
CA GLY A 880 -17.44 -24.22 28.94
C GLY A 880 -16.28 -25.15 28.57
N ASP A 881 -15.03 -24.70 28.66
CA ASP A 881 -13.83 -25.44 28.25
C ASP A 881 -13.62 -26.73 29.06
N LEU A 882 -12.91 -27.68 28.47
CA LEU A 882 -12.44 -28.89 29.17
C LEU A 882 -11.23 -28.53 30.04
N ILE A 883 -11.24 -28.98 31.29
CA ILE A 883 -10.13 -28.86 32.24
C ILE A 883 -9.60 -30.25 32.56
N PHE A 884 -8.31 -30.47 32.28
CA PHE A 884 -7.54 -31.60 32.76
C PHE A 884 -6.87 -31.21 34.08
N GLU A 885 -6.92 -32.08 35.09
CA GLU A 885 -6.38 -31.76 36.43
C GLU A 885 -4.86 -31.85 36.50
N ASP A 886 -4.24 -32.57 35.56
CA ASP A 886 -2.79 -32.76 35.42
C ASP A 886 -2.15 -31.86 34.35
N TYR A 887 -2.95 -31.26 33.46
CA TYR A 887 -2.53 -30.26 32.45
C TYR A 887 -3.51 -29.08 32.44
N PRO A 888 -3.55 -28.25 33.50
CA PRO A 888 -4.57 -27.22 33.70
C PRO A 888 -4.50 -26.03 32.73
N GLU A 889 -3.41 -25.91 31.96
CA GLU A 889 -3.21 -25.00 30.83
C GLU A 889 -3.82 -25.52 29.52
N PHE A 890 -3.94 -26.83 29.32
CA PHE A 890 -4.55 -27.40 28.11
C PHE A 890 -6.08 -27.33 28.19
N ARG A 891 -6.69 -26.37 27.49
CA ARG A 891 -8.13 -26.05 27.58
C ARG A 891 -8.88 -26.09 26.24
N PRO A 892 -9.01 -27.28 25.62
CA PRO A 892 -9.84 -27.42 24.43
C PRO A 892 -11.34 -27.21 24.75
N ASN A 893 -12.05 -26.50 23.90
CA ASN A 893 -13.49 -26.23 24.06
C ASN A 893 -14.40 -27.34 23.48
N LEU A 894 -13.85 -28.24 22.66
CA LEU A 894 -14.54 -29.36 22.03
C LEU A 894 -13.91 -30.70 22.44
N THR A 895 -14.72 -31.71 22.76
CA THR A 895 -14.27 -33.09 22.95
C THR A 895 -13.86 -33.72 21.60
N PRO A 896 -13.08 -34.81 21.58
CA PRO A 896 -12.81 -35.54 20.33
C PRO A 896 -14.09 -35.98 19.60
N LYS A 897 -15.12 -36.41 20.35
CA LYS A 897 -16.46 -36.70 19.84
C LYS A 897 -17.08 -35.49 19.14
N ASP A 898 -17.05 -34.31 19.78
CA ASP A 898 -17.58 -33.07 19.18
C ASP A 898 -16.86 -32.74 17.85
N VAL A 899 -15.52 -32.88 17.80
CA VAL A 899 -14.70 -32.58 16.61
C VAL A 899 -15.00 -33.55 15.45
N LEU A 900 -15.22 -34.83 15.73
CA LEU A 900 -15.64 -35.83 14.75
C LEU A 900 -17.07 -35.59 14.25
N GLN A 901 -18.00 -35.29 15.16
CA GLN A 901 -19.43 -35.08 14.85
C GLN A 901 -19.69 -33.80 14.06
N ILE A 902 -18.84 -32.77 14.15
CA ILE A 902 -18.89 -31.59 13.26
C ILE A 902 -18.13 -31.79 11.93
N GLY A 903 -17.56 -32.99 11.71
CA GLY A 903 -16.99 -33.40 10.42
C GLY A 903 -15.70 -32.67 10.02
N SER A 904 -14.97 -32.07 10.97
CA SER A 904 -13.82 -31.16 10.69
C SER A 904 -12.88 -31.67 9.61
N PHE A 905 -12.45 -32.93 9.69
CA PHE A 905 -11.48 -33.53 8.77
C PHE A 905 -12.05 -34.02 7.43
N GLY A 906 -13.21 -33.51 7.02
CA GLY A 906 -13.80 -33.73 5.69
C GLY A 906 -14.06 -35.19 5.33
N GLY A 907 -14.25 -36.04 6.34
CA GLY A 907 -14.44 -37.49 6.20
C GLY A 907 -13.19 -38.36 6.29
N THR A 908 -11.98 -37.78 6.37
CA THR A 908 -10.75 -38.48 5.95
C THR A 908 -9.74 -38.83 7.05
N TYR A 909 -9.96 -38.47 8.32
CA TYR A 909 -8.90 -38.54 9.33
C TYR A 909 -8.40 -39.97 9.60
N PHE A 910 -9.32 -40.93 9.67
CA PHE A 910 -9.02 -42.34 9.91
C PHE A 910 -9.01 -43.18 8.61
N ARG A 911 -8.82 -42.53 7.44
CA ARG A 911 -8.63 -43.25 6.17
C ARG A 911 -7.43 -44.21 6.25
N PRO A 912 -7.39 -45.29 5.45
CA PRO A 912 -6.20 -46.14 5.35
C PRO A 912 -4.97 -45.30 4.95
N ILE A 913 -3.88 -45.44 5.70
CA ILE A 913 -2.60 -44.75 5.46
C ILE A 913 -1.43 -45.71 5.57
N HIS A 914 -0.33 -45.39 4.91
CA HIS A 914 1.01 -45.92 5.21
C HIS A 914 1.82 -44.78 5.82
N SER A 915 2.44 -44.98 6.99
CA SER A 915 3.33 -43.99 7.60
C SER A 915 4.79 -44.38 7.34
N GLN A 916 5.57 -43.45 6.78
CA GLN A 916 6.98 -43.65 6.48
C GLN A 916 7.86 -43.63 7.74
N GLU A 917 7.47 -42.92 8.80
CA GLU A 917 8.24 -42.88 10.06
C GLU A 917 8.13 -44.18 10.87
N THR A 918 6.98 -44.87 10.78
CA THR A 918 6.73 -46.17 11.42
C THR A 918 7.02 -47.36 10.52
N GLY A 919 6.88 -47.20 9.20
CA GLY A 919 6.92 -48.28 8.21
C GLY A 919 5.70 -49.21 8.27
N GLN A 920 4.54 -48.72 8.72
CA GLN A 920 3.33 -49.53 8.97
C GLN A 920 2.10 -48.98 8.23
N ASP A 921 1.22 -49.91 7.83
CA ASP A 921 -0.11 -49.61 7.30
C ASP A 921 -1.13 -49.49 8.45
N TYR A 922 -1.74 -48.32 8.62
CA TYR A 922 -2.81 -48.10 9.59
C TYR A 922 -4.17 -48.06 8.91
N LYS A 923 -5.03 -49.00 9.34
CA LYS A 923 -6.41 -49.14 8.90
C LYS A 923 -7.28 -49.57 10.08
N ASP A 924 -8.50 -49.06 10.12
CA ASP A 924 -9.52 -49.37 11.14
C ASP A 924 -9.12 -49.03 12.59
N ASP A 925 -8.05 -48.26 12.79
CA ASP A 925 -7.54 -47.85 14.10
C ASP A 925 -8.47 -46.89 14.86
N TYR A 926 -9.45 -46.28 14.19
CA TYR A 926 -10.56 -45.55 14.85
C TYR A 926 -11.33 -46.42 15.87
N LYS A 927 -11.27 -47.75 15.74
CA LYS A 927 -11.88 -48.72 16.67
C LYS A 927 -11.17 -48.81 18.02
N GLU A 928 -10.09 -48.06 18.24
CA GLU A 928 -9.51 -47.87 19.58
C GLU A 928 -10.34 -46.89 20.45
N PHE A 929 -11.24 -46.12 19.85
CA PHE A 929 -12.07 -45.13 20.52
C PHE A 929 -13.51 -45.62 20.75
N PRO A 930 -14.24 -45.06 21.74
CA PRO A 930 -15.60 -45.48 22.06
C PRO A 930 -16.57 -45.40 20.87
N ASP A 931 -17.37 -46.45 20.66
CA ASP A 931 -18.38 -46.52 19.58
C ASP A 931 -19.36 -45.33 19.61
N ASP A 932 -19.66 -44.79 20.80
CA ASP A 932 -20.56 -43.66 20.98
C ASP A 932 -20.06 -42.39 20.28
N TRP A 933 -18.74 -42.24 20.03
CA TRP A 933 -18.20 -41.10 19.31
C TRP A 933 -18.64 -41.07 17.84
N PHE A 934 -18.88 -42.25 17.26
CA PHE A 934 -19.25 -42.43 15.86
C PHE A 934 -20.75 -42.68 15.66
N GLU A 935 -21.54 -42.68 16.73
CA GLU A 935 -23.00 -42.84 16.66
C GLU A 935 -23.62 -41.78 15.72
N GLY A 936 -24.44 -42.23 14.77
CA GLY A 936 -25.06 -41.38 13.76
C GLY A 936 -24.19 -41.02 12.55
N LEU A 937 -22.89 -41.35 12.55
CA LEU A 937 -21.99 -41.12 11.41
C LEU A 937 -21.95 -42.33 10.47
N ASP A 938 -22.09 -42.10 9.16
CA ASP A 938 -21.67 -43.09 8.16
C ASP A 938 -20.13 -43.12 8.17
N ILE A 939 -19.56 -44.19 8.74
CA ILE A 939 -18.11 -44.42 8.86
C ILE A 939 -17.39 -44.25 7.52
N GLY A 940 -17.94 -44.83 6.45
CA GLY A 940 -17.32 -44.85 5.12
C GLY A 940 -17.18 -43.45 4.52
N LYS A 941 -18.15 -42.56 4.80
CA LYS A 941 -18.12 -41.16 4.36
C LYS A 941 -17.45 -40.21 5.35
N HIS A 942 -17.69 -40.35 6.66
CA HIS A 942 -17.37 -39.31 7.67
C HIS A 942 -16.11 -39.61 8.50
N VAL A 943 -15.56 -40.82 8.43
CA VAL A 943 -14.46 -41.28 9.29
C VAL A 943 -13.27 -41.80 8.49
N ILE A 944 -13.51 -42.64 7.47
CA ILE A 944 -12.46 -43.36 6.72
C ILE A 944 -12.44 -43.07 5.20
N SER A 945 -13.07 -41.99 4.75
CA SER A 945 -13.13 -41.61 3.32
C SER A 945 -11.72 -41.42 2.73
N PRO A 946 -11.42 -41.93 1.53
CA PRO A 946 -10.16 -41.65 0.85
C PRO A 946 -10.05 -40.17 0.45
N ASP A 947 -11.16 -39.57 0.02
CA ASP A 947 -11.25 -38.22 -0.53
C ASP A 947 -11.88 -37.23 0.47
N TYR A 948 -11.38 -35.99 0.50
CA TYR A 948 -11.86 -34.94 1.40
C TYR A 948 -13.09 -34.23 0.85
N ASP A 949 -14.25 -34.46 1.45
CA ASP A 949 -15.50 -33.74 1.14
C ASP A 949 -15.65 -32.54 2.08
N ALA A 950 -15.41 -31.34 1.55
CA ALA A 950 -15.59 -30.09 2.30
C ALA A 950 -17.04 -29.87 2.78
N ASN A 951 -18.04 -30.53 2.18
CA ASN A 951 -19.43 -30.44 2.63
C ASN A 951 -19.69 -31.22 3.93
N ILE A 952 -18.79 -32.13 4.33
CA ILE A 952 -18.85 -32.82 5.63
C ILE A 952 -18.38 -31.88 6.76
N ASN A 953 -17.36 -31.05 6.49
CA ASN A 953 -16.89 -30.07 7.46
C ASN A 953 -17.96 -28.98 7.67
N ARG A 954 -18.42 -28.81 8.92
CA ARG A 954 -19.33 -27.73 9.34
C ARG A 954 -18.95 -26.34 8.84
N PHE A 955 -17.65 -26.06 8.67
CA PHE A 955 -17.12 -24.77 8.20
C PHE A 955 -16.96 -24.67 6.68
N LYS A 956 -17.15 -25.76 5.92
CA LYS A 956 -17.02 -25.84 4.45
C LYS A 956 -15.66 -25.45 3.85
N VAL A 957 -14.60 -25.52 4.65
CA VAL A 957 -13.21 -25.25 4.26
C VAL A 957 -12.37 -26.51 4.48
N LYS A 958 -11.35 -26.76 3.66
CA LYS A 958 -10.39 -27.85 3.90
C LYS A 958 -9.48 -27.50 5.08
N CYS A 959 -9.45 -28.32 6.12
CA CYS A 959 -8.50 -28.19 7.22
C CYS A 959 -7.46 -29.33 7.20
N GLY A 960 -6.26 -29.04 7.72
CA GLY A 960 -5.16 -29.99 7.84
C GLY A 960 -4.25 -30.03 6.60
N GLN A 961 -2.96 -30.19 6.87
CA GLN A 961 -1.94 -30.59 5.91
C GLN A 961 -2.08 -32.10 5.58
N THR A 962 -1.32 -32.60 4.62
CA THR A 962 -1.30 -34.05 4.30
C THR A 962 -0.38 -34.82 5.25
N LEU A 963 -0.45 -36.15 5.28
CA LEU A 963 0.36 -36.97 6.21
C LEU A 963 1.85 -36.82 5.90
N GLU A 964 2.19 -36.78 4.62
CA GLU A 964 3.54 -36.62 4.11
C GLU A 964 4.16 -35.31 4.61
N GLN A 965 3.37 -34.23 4.66
CA GLN A 965 3.81 -32.94 5.21
C GLN A 965 4.02 -32.99 6.74
N TRP A 966 3.27 -33.80 7.49
CA TRP A 966 3.52 -34.01 8.93
C TRP A 966 4.76 -34.88 9.19
N GLU A 967 5.03 -35.86 8.32
CA GLU A 967 6.24 -36.69 8.40
C GLU A 967 7.49 -35.87 7.99
N GLU A 968 7.42 -35.03 6.95
CA GLU A 968 8.48 -34.09 6.55
C GLU A 968 8.86 -33.09 7.66
N GLN A 969 7.89 -32.62 8.45
CA GLN A 969 8.14 -31.75 9.61
C GLN A 969 8.57 -32.51 10.88
N GLY A 970 8.60 -33.84 10.86
CA GLY A 970 8.93 -34.67 12.02
C GLY A 970 7.88 -34.66 13.14
N TRP A 971 6.64 -34.29 12.84
CA TRP A 971 5.54 -34.14 13.81
C TRP A 971 4.76 -35.44 14.07
N ILE A 972 5.05 -36.52 13.34
CA ILE A 972 4.50 -37.85 13.60
C ILE A 972 5.35 -38.58 14.63
N ARG A 973 4.69 -39.19 15.63
CA ARG A 973 5.33 -40.09 16.59
C ARG A 973 5.00 -41.54 16.27
N ASP A 974 5.91 -42.44 16.60
CA ASP A 974 5.73 -43.89 16.50
C ASP A 974 4.50 -44.41 17.26
N HIS A 975 4.18 -43.77 18.39
CA HIS A 975 3.01 -44.09 19.21
C HIS A 975 1.73 -43.33 18.84
N ASP A 976 1.79 -42.28 18.01
CA ASP A 976 0.64 -41.49 17.52
C ASP A 976 0.76 -41.25 15.99
N PRO A 977 0.56 -42.29 15.16
CA PRO A 977 0.89 -42.28 13.73
C PRO A 977 0.05 -41.34 12.86
N ARG A 978 -1.10 -40.84 13.35
CA ARG A 978 -1.91 -39.81 12.68
C ARG A 978 -1.66 -38.39 13.23
N GLY A 979 -0.68 -38.20 14.11
CA GLY A 979 -0.32 -36.92 14.69
C GLY A 979 -1.32 -36.39 15.73
N TRP A 980 -1.38 -35.06 15.86
CA TRP A 980 -1.92 -34.35 17.04
C TRP A 980 -3.33 -34.77 17.45
N PHE A 981 -4.26 -34.98 16.51
CA PHE A 981 -5.64 -35.30 16.88
C PHE A 981 -5.79 -36.73 17.42
N GLN A 982 -5.03 -37.72 16.94
CA GLN A 982 -4.98 -39.06 17.55
C GLN A 982 -4.33 -39.03 18.93
N TRP A 983 -3.27 -38.22 19.10
CA TRP A 983 -2.73 -37.93 20.43
C TRP A 983 -3.82 -37.39 21.37
N TYR A 984 -4.57 -36.37 20.92
CA TYR A 984 -5.64 -35.74 21.70
C TYR A 984 -6.77 -36.71 22.04
N CYS A 985 -7.20 -37.55 21.10
CA CYS A 985 -8.23 -38.58 21.35
C CYS A 985 -7.80 -39.52 22.49
N ARG A 986 -6.55 -40.00 22.48
CA ARG A 986 -6.03 -40.91 23.52
C ARG A 986 -5.73 -40.18 24.84
N PHE A 987 -5.28 -38.93 24.77
CA PHE A 987 -5.04 -38.07 25.94
C PHE A 987 -6.36 -37.74 26.66
N TYR A 988 -7.44 -37.51 25.92
CA TYR A 988 -8.79 -37.34 26.44
C TYR A 988 -9.31 -38.59 27.16
N GLU A 989 -9.04 -39.79 26.61
CA GLU A 989 -9.31 -41.09 27.25
C GLU A 989 -8.34 -41.45 28.39
N GLY A 990 -7.44 -40.52 28.77
CA GLY A 990 -6.62 -40.62 29.97
C GLY A 990 -5.27 -41.30 29.78
N ARG A 991 -4.83 -41.62 28.55
CA ARG A 991 -3.43 -42.01 28.30
C ARG A 991 -2.50 -40.84 28.64
N ARG A 992 -1.33 -41.16 29.22
CA ARG A 992 -0.21 -40.22 29.32
C ARG A 992 1.08 -40.78 28.71
N CYS A 993 1.89 -39.94 28.10
CA CYS A 993 3.21 -40.27 27.54
C CYS A 993 4.21 -39.09 27.67
N GLU A 994 5.47 -39.33 27.31
CA GLU A 994 6.55 -38.33 27.41
C GLU A 994 6.35 -37.12 26.48
N ASP A 995 5.57 -37.28 25.41
CA ASP A 995 5.29 -36.21 24.44
C ASP A 995 4.15 -35.27 24.87
N ASP A 996 3.38 -35.61 25.90
CA ASP A 996 2.18 -34.85 26.33
C ASP A 996 2.49 -33.38 26.63
N ALA A 997 3.61 -33.09 27.29
CA ALA A 997 4.01 -31.72 27.62
C ALA A 997 4.36 -30.90 26.36
N TYR A 998 4.90 -31.54 25.32
CA TYR A 998 5.15 -30.91 24.03
C TYR A 998 3.83 -30.67 23.29
N GLN A 999 2.99 -31.70 23.15
CA GLN A 999 1.71 -31.64 22.41
C GLN A 999 0.68 -30.70 23.07
N ALA A 1000 0.71 -30.55 24.39
CA ALA A 1000 -0.08 -29.58 25.15
C ALA A 1000 0.47 -28.14 25.04
N SER A 1001 1.79 -27.95 24.90
CA SER A 1001 2.40 -26.61 24.86
C SER A 1001 1.89 -25.73 23.72
N PHE A 1002 1.47 -26.33 22.59
CA PHE A 1002 0.84 -25.63 21.47
C PHE A 1002 -0.46 -24.88 21.84
N TYR A 1003 -1.10 -25.19 22.97
CA TYR A 1003 -2.27 -24.48 23.48
C TYR A 1003 -1.95 -23.41 24.52
N ALA A 1004 -0.74 -23.38 25.09
CA ALA A 1004 -0.36 -22.50 26.20
C ALA A 1004 -0.06 -21.04 25.79
N GLY A 1005 -0.45 -20.63 24.57
CA GLY A 1005 -0.11 -19.33 23.97
C GLY A 1005 -1.25 -18.62 23.24
N ASN A 1006 -2.52 -18.98 23.51
CA ASN A 1006 -3.73 -18.31 22.99
C ASN A 1006 -4.58 -17.72 24.12
#